data_AF-A0A7C5EH51-F1
#
_entry.id   AF-A0A7C5EH51-F1
#
_cell.length_a   1.000
_cell.length_b   1.000
_cell.length_c   1.000
_cell.angle_alpha   90.00
_cell.angle_beta   90.00
_cell.angle_gamma   90.00
#
_symmetry.space_group_name_H-M   'P 1'
#
loop_
_entity.id
_entity.type
_entity.pdbx_description
1 polymer ?
#
loop_
_entity_poly.entity_id
_entity_poly.type
_entity_poly.pdbx_seq_one_letter_code
_entity_poly.pdbx_strand_id
1 'polypeptide(L)'
;MPPAKQPQAEKTQMEERGLWLKKEAEMSRLIADLTQEVQSSKEKLARLEKELSEANKQSENIRQENRQRERELLRQIEQLRQTPAAPPAELTRLSEELAAEKSRHSATRSEAMAAQEELKRRLAALEADLNAKDERLAEAQKTIADKEARLNEMRDQLARREQQIASQMAEAAGRSEVEISQLRTQIYEMRRLNEELAAAQEKAQKQIPELQTRLSEAEQSLEETRRRLEEQTRFAEREKELRVQAEAATLQRDQEIAAVRRQLAEMEQKVREQAETLLRSHKTEAQQLLAEAMAREETLRSKIEELENRLRQAEAEASSAAQSLARERQETEKALAEAERKWSERVSQATEKLNATEAELAAARREMENQKSAMARQDELLRNLEAEKQNLAGQLQDAVRRCDELSGRAAELQTSLDRSRTASEHASRELQELKSECERKDSALHDAEIRETQAANRIRELETRLADLEKAAETEQAARAEADRRAKADNEALQSRILELEKQLRTSSDSVAEMSRRISENGEITARLRREKEAAELRIQELVARVDAAETARSAAEAELEKRSARLEALERQIKEEQAFKAQMLASTDEREKKLLERVRDLEQTTYNTSGLLEAAQKELESLRRREKELAESAARREKEYAEQIREAKESAAKAAAEIEKLRASQPAPAAAGEELRKIADLESQLAAAREESKRLAEQLKARELELEKLVTEAARKTADASLSIPAGQPAQTPRTWRMRSDPQHVYGPVTLAELRDWAAQCRLSPEHEVSKDGATWVPAGSVPELRMDWMIELADGSECGPFPIPAVRTMLDDGVIPPHTQIRHRKTGEKLQVSDLQSPAAALLMELFATVCAEAGEIERQLASALQRASRLDAELAALRRASSQDSPARAVLRHFQQKPNPNNPGAPPSRSA
;
A
#
# COMPACT_ATOMS: atom_id res chain seq x y z
N MET A 1 49.93 4.87 -30.97
CA MET A 1 50.56 3.74 -31.71
C MET A 1 50.44 4.03 -33.21
N PRO A 2 51.43 3.68 -34.05
CA PRO A 2 51.56 4.18 -35.42
C PRO A 2 50.57 3.49 -36.41
N PRO A 3 50.35 4.04 -37.61
CA PRO A 3 49.32 3.55 -38.55
C PRO A 3 49.76 2.25 -39.25
N ALA A 4 48.87 1.26 -39.30
CA ALA A 4 49.12 -0.05 -39.90
C ALA A 4 48.90 -0.03 -41.42
N LYS A 5 50.00 -0.24 -42.16
CA LYS A 5 50.06 -0.48 -43.61
C LYS A 5 49.53 -1.89 -43.91
N GLN A 6 48.31 -2.06 -44.44
CA GLN A 6 47.74 -3.40 -44.73
C GLN A 6 47.12 -3.64 -46.14
N PRO A 7 46.70 -2.67 -46.97
CA PRO A 7 46.15 -2.99 -48.30
C PRO A 7 47.18 -3.46 -49.33
N GLN A 8 48.47 -3.16 -49.08
CA GLN A 8 49.55 -3.67 -49.92
C GLN A 8 49.83 -5.16 -49.64
N ALA A 9 49.55 -5.65 -48.43
CA ALA A 9 49.98 -6.99 -47.97
C ALA A 9 49.18 -8.14 -48.62
N GLU A 10 47.88 -8.01 -48.82
CA GLU A 10 47.05 -9.07 -49.42
C GLU A 10 47.20 -9.15 -50.94
N LYS A 11 47.38 -7.99 -51.59
CA LYS A 11 47.66 -7.91 -53.03
C LYS A 11 49.05 -8.48 -53.33
N THR A 12 50.05 -8.17 -52.50
CA THR A 12 51.37 -8.81 -52.58
C THR A 12 51.27 -10.31 -52.32
N GLN A 13 50.46 -10.80 -51.37
CA GLN A 13 50.36 -12.24 -51.08
C GLN A 13 49.73 -13.06 -52.22
N MET A 14 48.71 -12.54 -52.92
CA MET A 14 48.15 -13.22 -54.09
C MET A 14 49.03 -13.14 -55.32
N GLU A 15 49.65 -11.99 -55.57
CA GLU A 15 50.66 -11.84 -56.62
C GLU A 15 51.84 -12.77 -56.33
N GLU A 16 52.30 -12.86 -55.08
CA GLU A 16 53.34 -13.80 -54.62
C GLU A 16 52.92 -15.24 -54.83
N ARG A 17 51.67 -15.62 -54.52
CA ARG A 17 51.17 -17.01 -54.70
C ARG A 17 51.06 -17.39 -56.19
N GLY A 18 50.58 -16.47 -57.03
CA GLY A 18 50.55 -16.65 -58.49
C GLY A 18 51.95 -16.69 -59.11
N LEU A 19 52.87 -15.83 -58.65
CA LEU A 19 54.28 -15.86 -59.00
C LEU A 19 54.95 -17.16 -58.53
N TRP A 20 54.55 -17.68 -57.38
CA TRP A 20 55.10 -18.90 -56.81
C TRP A 20 54.67 -20.14 -57.59
N LEU A 21 53.38 -20.27 -57.92
CA LEU A 21 52.88 -21.38 -58.76
C LEU A 21 53.47 -21.34 -60.18
N LYS A 22 53.65 -20.13 -60.75
CA LYS A 22 54.37 -19.98 -62.02
C LYS A 22 55.82 -20.39 -61.89
N LYS A 23 56.53 -19.92 -60.86
CA LYS A 23 57.91 -20.33 -60.59
C LYS A 23 58.04 -21.83 -60.30
N GLU A 24 57.05 -22.44 -59.68
CA GLU A 24 57.02 -23.89 -59.41
C GLU A 24 56.80 -24.69 -60.69
N ALA A 25 55.89 -24.27 -61.56
CA ALA A 25 55.70 -24.87 -62.88
C ALA A 25 56.94 -24.65 -63.77
N GLU A 26 57.56 -23.47 -63.71
CA GLU A 26 58.82 -23.15 -64.41
C GLU A 26 59.99 -24.00 -63.89
N MET A 27 60.15 -24.15 -62.57
CA MET A 27 61.15 -25.04 -61.98
C MET A 27 60.89 -26.51 -62.32
N SER A 28 59.63 -26.95 -62.33
CA SER A 28 59.28 -28.33 -62.68
C SER A 28 59.58 -28.63 -64.15
N ARG A 29 59.29 -27.69 -65.05
CA ARG A 29 59.70 -27.78 -66.45
C ARG A 29 61.21 -27.76 -66.59
N LEU A 30 61.90 -26.85 -65.90
CA LEU A 30 63.36 -26.78 -65.92
C LEU A 30 64.01 -28.09 -65.43
N ILE A 31 63.45 -28.75 -64.41
CA ILE A 31 63.93 -30.05 -63.94
C ILE A 31 63.65 -31.13 -64.98
N ALA A 32 62.47 -31.15 -65.61
CA ALA A 32 62.16 -32.12 -66.66
C ALA A 32 63.11 -31.97 -67.87
N ASP A 33 63.32 -30.72 -68.32
CA ASP A 33 64.23 -30.39 -69.41
C ASP A 33 65.67 -30.75 -69.07
N LEU A 34 66.17 -30.39 -67.88
CA LEU A 34 67.50 -30.76 -67.42
C LEU A 34 67.66 -32.29 -67.29
N THR A 35 66.62 -33.00 -66.83
CA THR A 35 66.64 -34.46 -66.73
C THR A 35 66.76 -35.10 -68.11
N GLN A 36 65.96 -34.62 -69.07
CA GLN A 36 66.01 -35.10 -70.45
C GLN A 36 67.35 -34.76 -71.12
N GLU A 37 67.89 -33.56 -70.89
CA GLU A 37 69.20 -33.17 -71.38
C GLU A 37 70.32 -34.03 -70.81
N VAL A 38 70.31 -34.29 -69.49
CA VAL A 38 71.26 -35.20 -68.84
C VAL A 38 71.15 -36.58 -69.47
N GLN A 39 69.95 -37.13 -69.65
CA GLN A 39 69.75 -38.45 -70.26
C GLN A 39 70.28 -38.49 -71.70
N SER A 40 69.98 -37.48 -72.51
CA SER A 40 70.49 -37.38 -73.88
C SER A 40 72.02 -37.24 -73.92
N SER A 41 72.61 -36.60 -72.92
CA SER A 41 74.07 -36.44 -72.79
C SER A 41 74.73 -37.75 -72.34
N LYS A 42 74.11 -38.52 -71.43
CA LYS A 42 74.53 -39.89 -71.07
C LYS A 42 74.53 -40.81 -72.27
N GLU A 43 73.49 -40.74 -73.10
CA GLU A 43 73.41 -41.54 -74.33
C GLU A 43 74.47 -41.16 -75.36
N LYS A 44 74.73 -39.85 -75.54
CA LYS A 44 75.82 -39.37 -76.42
C LYS A 44 77.20 -39.81 -75.91
N LEU A 45 77.41 -39.74 -74.61
CA LEU A 45 78.65 -40.19 -73.96
C LEU A 45 78.86 -41.69 -74.18
N ALA A 46 77.84 -42.51 -73.94
CA ALA A 46 77.90 -43.96 -74.19
C ALA A 46 78.19 -44.31 -75.66
N ARG A 47 77.66 -43.54 -76.61
CA ARG A 47 77.97 -43.70 -78.05
C ARG A 47 79.43 -43.36 -78.34
N LEU A 48 79.94 -42.24 -77.83
CA LEU A 48 81.32 -41.83 -78.04
C LEU A 48 82.34 -42.77 -77.37
N GLU A 49 82.03 -43.30 -76.18
CA GLU A 49 82.84 -44.34 -75.53
C GLU A 49 82.91 -45.61 -76.38
N LYS A 50 81.78 -46.01 -76.97
CA LYS A 50 81.73 -47.15 -77.89
C LYS A 50 82.52 -46.88 -79.16
N GLU A 51 82.35 -45.71 -79.78
CA GLU A 51 83.13 -45.28 -80.96
C GLU A 51 84.63 -45.24 -80.66
N LEU A 52 85.04 -44.72 -79.50
CA LEU A 52 86.44 -44.74 -79.05
C LEU A 52 86.96 -46.18 -78.88
N SER A 53 86.15 -47.07 -78.30
CA SER A 53 86.48 -48.49 -78.15
C SER A 53 86.66 -49.19 -79.50
N GLU A 54 85.77 -48.93 -80.45
CA GLU A 54 85.83 -49.48 -81.81
C GLU A 54 87.01 -48.91 -82.59
N ALA A 55 87.25 -47.59 -82.53
CA ALA A 55 88.41 -46.94 -83.14
C ALA A 55 89.74 -47.47 -82.58
N ASN A 56 89.82 -47.72 -81.27
CA ASN A 56 91.00 -48.33 -80.64
C ASN A 56 91.24 -49.75 -81.16
N LYS A 57 90.18 -50.57 -81.29
CA LYS A 57 90.27 -51.93 -81.86
C LYS A 57 90.72 -51.90 -83.32
N GLN A 58 90.13 -51.02 -84.13
CA GLN A 58 90.51 -50.84 -85.53
C GLN A 58 91.96 -50.37 -85.67
N SER A 59 92.41 -49.41 -84.86
CA SER A 59 93.80 -48.95 -84.86
C SER A 59 94.76 -50.08 -84.48
N GLU A 60 94.43 -50.90 -83.50
CA GLU A 60 95.27 -52.03 -83.10
C GLU A 60 95.34 -53.10 -84.20
N ASN A 61 94.22 -53.41 -84.88
CA ASN A 61 94.20 -54.32 -86.02
C ASN A 61 95.07 -53.82 -87.17
N ILE A 62 94.91 -52.56 -87.59
CA ILE A 62 95.73 -51.94 -88.63
C ILE A 62 97.22 -51.95 -88.23
N ARG A 63 97.54 -51.71 -86.96
CA ARG A 63 98.91 -51.82 -86.45
C ARG A 63 99.44 -53.25 -86.47
N GLN A 64 98.61 -54.26 -86.22
CA GLN A 64 99.00 -55.66 -86.31
C GLN A 64 99.24 -56.08 -87.77
N GLU A 65 98.35 -55.71 -88.68
CA GLU A 65 98.50 -55.97 -90.13
C GLU A 65 99.77 -55.31 -90.68
N ASN A 66 100.02 -54.03 -90.34
CA ASN A 66 101.23 -53.33 -90.75
C ASN A 66 102.50 -54.00 -90.17
N ARG A 67 102.49 -54.39 -88.89
CA ARG A 67 103.60 -55.16 -88.28
C ARG A 67 103.81 -56.51 -88.95
N GLN A 68 102.74 -57.19 -89.39
CA GLN A 68 102.84 -58.46 -90.11
C GLN A 68 103.44 -58.26 -91.51
N ARG A 69 102.98 -57.25 -92.26
CA ARG A 69 103.55 -56.89 -93.57
C ARG A 69 105.02 -56.49 -93.47
N GLU A 70 105.39 -55.69 -92.47
CA GLU A 70 106.80 -55.36 -92.20
C GLU A 70 107.64 -56.61 -91.92
N ARG A 71 107.13 -57.56 -91.12
CA ARG A 71 107.82 -58.84 -90.84
C ARG A 71 107.94 -59.71 -92.08
N GLU A 72 106.92 -59.74 -92.93
CA GLU A 72 106.90 -60.51 -94.17
C GLU A 72 107.90 -59.93 -95.18
N LEU A 73 107.93 -58.61 -95.36
CA LEU A 73 108.93 -57.91 -96.17
C LEU A 73 110.35 -58.13 -95.64
N LEU A 74 110.56 -58.05 -94.32
CA LEU A 74 111.86 -58.37 -93.70
C LEU A 74 112.29 -59.81 -93.95
N ARG A 75 111.35 -60.77 -93.87
CA ARG A 75 111.61 -62.18 -94.16
C ARG A 75 111.94 -62.40 -95.63
N GLN A 76 111.24 -61.75 -96.56
CA GLN A 76 111.52 -61.81 -97.99
C GLN A 76 112.89 -61.21 -98.33
N ILE A 77 113.24 -60.06 -97.74
CA ILE A 77 114.58 -59.45 -97.86
C ILE A 77 115.66 -60.42 -97.36
N GLU A 78 115.46 -61.07 -96.22
CA GLU A 78 116.42 -62.01 -95.66
C GLU A 78 116.55 -63.29 -96.51
N GLN A 79 115.44 -63.81 -97.04
CA GLN A 79 115.46 -64.96 -97.97
C GLN A 79 116.21 -64.66 -99.27
N LEU A 80 116.03 -63.46 -99.84
CA LEU A 80 116.75 -63.02 -101.04
C LEU A 80 118.23 -62.76 -100.78
N ARG A 81 118.63 -62.37 -99.55
CA ARG A 81 120.05 -62.25 -99.16
C ARG A 81 120.77 -63.60 -99.08
N GLN A 82 120.05 -64.69 -98.79
CA GLN A 82 120.62 -66.02 -98.63
C GLN A 82 120.72 -66.82 -99.95
N THR A 83 120.17 -66.31 -101.05
CA THR A 83 120.21 -66.96 -102.37
C THR A 83 121.38 -66.42 -103.21
N PRO A 84 122.35 -67.25 -103.66
CA PRO A 84 123.59 -66.80 -104.32
C PRO A 84 123.44 -66.24 -105.75
N ALA A 85 122.21 -66.14 -106.28
CA ALA A 85 121.90 -65.70 -107.65
C ALA A 85 120.76 -64.67 -107.74
N ALA A 86 120.46 -63.93 -106.67
CA ALA A 86 119.40 -62.92 -106.66
C ALA A 86 119.85 -61.59 -107.31
N PRO A 87 119.00 -60.93 -108.13
CA PRO A 87 119.32 -59.64 -108.73
C PRO A 87 119.29 -58.49 -107.69
N PRO A 88 120.34 -57.65 -107.58
CA PRO A 88 120.42 -56.58 -106.57
C PRO A 88 119.31 -55.52 -106.69
N ALA A 89 118.68 -55.41 -107.87
CA ALA A 89 117.56 -54.51 -108.12
C ALA A 89 116.26 -54.89 -107.36
N GLU A 90 116.04 -56.17 -107.08
CA GLU A 90 114.88 -56.63 -106.30
C GLU A 90 115.06 -56.36 -104.81
N LEU A 91 116.31 -56.46 -104.31
CA LEU A 91 116.67 -56.13 -102.93
C LEU A 91 116.51 -54.63 -102.62
N THR A 92 116.93 -53.75 -103.53
CA THR A 92 116.73 -52.30 -103.39
C THR A 92 115.25 -51.95 -103.40
N ARG A 93 114.48 -52.54 -104.32
CA ARG A 93 113.03 -52.34 -104.41
C ARG A 93 112.30 -52.75 -103.14
N LEU A 94 112.57 -53.94 -102.59
CA LEU A 94 111.94 -54.39 -101.33
C LEU A 94 112.38 -53.55 -100.12
N SER A 95 113.60 -53.03 -100.11
CA SER A 95 114.07 -52.13 -99.05
C SER A 95 113.39 -50.75 -99.10
N GLU A 96 113.14 -50.22 -100.30
CA GLU A 96 112.37 -48.99 -100.53
C GLU A 96 110.90 -49.19 -100.18
N GLU A 97 110.32 -50.34 -100.54
CA GLU A 97 108.96 -50.73 -100.15
C GLU A 97 108.83 -50.86 -98.62
N LEU A 98 109.80 -51.48 -97.94
CA LEU A 98 109.83 -51.53 -96.46
C LEU A 98 109.99 -50.15 -95.81
N ALA A 99 110.81 -49.27 -96.37
CA ALA A 99 110.98 -47.90 -95.87
C ALA A 99 109.71 -47.08 -96.07
N ALA A 100 109.06 -47.20 -97.22
CA ALA A 100 107.76 -46.59 -97.49
C ALA A 100 106.68 -47.13 -96.55
N GLU A 101 106.65 -48.43 -96.29
CA GLU A 101 105.65 -49.05 -95.41
C GLU A 101 105.88 -48.67 -93.94
N LYS A 102 107.13 -48.57 -93.47
CA LYS A 102 107.45 -48.02 -92.13
C LYS A 102 107.06 -46.54 -92.00
N SER A 103 107.26 -45.75 -93.05
CA SER A 103 106.82 -44.35 -93.08
C SER A 103 105.30 -44.26 -92.99
N ARG A 104 104.58 -45.08 -93.77
CA ARG A 104 103.11 -45.20 -93.71
C ARG A 104 102.63 -45.68 -92.34
N HIS A 105 103.31 -46.65 -91.72
CA HIS A 105 102.98 -47.12 -90.37
C HIS A 105 103.15 -46.01 -89.32
N SER A 106 104.21 -45.22 -89.41
CA SER A 106 104.44 -44.09 -88.50
C SER A 106 103.41 -42.97 -88.67
N ALA A 107 103.03 -42.64 -89.92
CA ALA A 107 102.01 -41.64 -90.24
C ALA A 107 100.62 -42.08 -89.75
N THR A 108 100.18 -43.29 -90.11
CA THR A 108 98.91 -43.86 -89.66
C THR A 108 98.82 -44.00 -88.13
N ARG A 109 99.94 -44.32 -87.46
CA ARG A 109 99.99 -44.33 -86.00
C ARG A 109 99.83 -42.93 -85.39
N SER A 110 100.46 -41.91 -85.98
CA SER A 110 100.34 -40.53 -85.53
C SER A 110 98.91 -40.00 -85.71
N GLU A 111 98.30 -40.25 -86.87
CA GLU A 111 96.92 -39.88 -87.16
C GLU A 111 95.93 -40.57 -86.22
N ALA A 112 96.11 -41.87 -85.96
CA ALA A 112 95.27 -42.61 -85.02
C ALA A 112 95.42 -42.10 -83.56
N MET A 113 96.63 -41.75 -83.13
CA MET A 113 96.83 -41.16 -81.79
C MET A 113 96.22 -39.77 -81.68
N ALA A 114 96.30 -38.94 -82.72
CA ALA A 114 95.66 -37.63 -82.74
C ALA A 114 94.12 -37.74 -82.65
N ALA A 115 93.52 -38.64 -83.44
CA ALA A 115 92.08 -38.90 -83.38
C ALA A 115 91.63 -39.44 -82.00
N GLN A 116 92.44 -40.31 -81.39
CA GLN A 116 92.15 -40.85 -80.06
C GLN A 116 92.20 -39.76 -78.97
N GLU A 117 93.19 -38.86 -79.01
CA GLU A 117 93.27 -37.75 -78.06
C GLU A 117 92.14 -36.72 -78.27
N GLU A 118 91.70 -36.50 -79.49
CA GLU A 118 90.53 -35.65 -79.76
C GLU A 118 89.23 -36.25 -79.18
N LEU A 119 89.01 -37.55 -79.37
CA LEU A 119 87.86 -38.24 -78.78
C LEU A 119 87.90 -38.23 -77.24
N LYS A 120 89.06 -38.45 -76.62
CA LYS A 120 89.23 -38.36 -75.16
C LYS A 120 88.92 -36.96 -74.64
N ARG A 121 89.37 -35.90 -75.33
CA ARG A 121 89.06 -34.51 -74.95
C ARG A 121 87.56 -34.23 -75.03
N ARG A 122 86.88 -34.73 -76.06
CA ARG A 122 85.42 -34.59 -76.20
C ARG A 122 84.66 -35.33 -75.11
N LEU A 123 85.11 -36.53 -74.72
CA LEU A 123 84.54 -37.28 -73.59
C LEU A 123 84.70 -36.54 -72.27
N ALA A 124 85.92 -36.08 -71.95
CA ALA A 124 86.18 -35.35 -70.71
C ALA A 124 85.37 -34.03 -70.61
N ALA A 125 85.17 -33.33 -71.73
CA ALA A 125 84.32 -32.14 -71.77
C ALA A 125 82.84 -32.47 -71.51
N LEU A 126 82.31 -33.55 -72.11
CA LEU A 126 80.93 -33.99 -71.87
C LEU A 126 80.72 -34.51 -70.45
N GLU A 127 81.69 -35.22 -69.87
CA GLU A 127 81.64 -35.67 -68.48
C GLU A 127 81.58 -34.49 -67.50
N ALA A 128 82.39 -33.46 -67.73
CA ALA A 128 82.37 -32.24 -66.91
C ALA A 128 81.03 -31.49 -67.01
N ASP A 129 80.49 -31.34 -68.21
CA ASP A 129 79.18 -30.73 -68.43
C ASP A 129 78.05 -31.53 -67.77
N LEU A 130 78.15 -32.86 -67.77
CA LEU A 130 77.16 -33.74 -67.17
C LEU A 130 77.16 -33.64 -65.65
N ASN A 131 78.34 -33.64 -65.03
CA ASN A 131 78.48 -33.44 -63.58
C ASN A 131 77.92 -32.07 -63.14
N ALA A 132 78.22 -31.01 -63.90
CA ALA A 132 77.69 -29.67 -63.61
C ALA A 132 76.14 -29.61 -63.72
N LYS A 133 75.54 -30.38 -64.63
CA LYS A 133 74.08 -30.48 -64.75
C LYS A 133 73.46 -31.33 -63.64
N ASP A 134 74.09 -32.43 -63.26
CA ASP A 134 73.63 -33.28 -62.15
C ASP A 134 73.67 -32.52 -60.81
N GLU A 135 74.70 -31.69 -60.56
CA GLU A 135 74.77 -30.81 -59.37
C GLU A 135 73.64 -29.77 -59.35
N ARG A 136 73.33 -29.15 -60.50
CA ARG A 136 72.22 -28.18 -60.61
C ARG A 136 70.86 -28.84 -60.38
N LEU A 137 70.70 -30.07 -60.87
CA LEU A 137 69.47 -30.84 -60.67
C LEU A 137 69.28 -31.23 -59.20
N ALA A 138 70.35 -31.64 -58.51
CA ALA A 138 70.31 -31.95 -57.09
C ALA A 138 69.94 -30.72 -56.23
N GLU A 139 70.51 -29.55 -56.53
CA GLU A 139 70.18 -28.31 -55.81
C GLU A 139 68.71 -27.91 -56.05
N ALA A 140 68.23 -28.00 -57.30
CA ALA A 140 66.83 -27.72 -57.62
C ALA A 140 65.87 -28.67 -56.88
N GLN A 141 66.17 -29.98 -56.83
CA GLN A 141 65.37 -30.97 -56.11
C GLN A 141 65.31 -30.69 -54.60
N LYS A 142 66.44 -30.30 -53.99
CA LYS A 142 66.49 -29.92 -52.58
C LYS A 142 65.59 -28.71 -52.28
N THR A 143 65.62 -27.68 -53.13
CA THR A 143 64.78 -26.49 -52.93
C THR A 143 63.29 -26.77 -53.05
N ILE A 144 62.88 -27.77 -53.84
CA ILE A 144 61.49 -28.21 -53.92
C ILE A 144 61.09 -28.94 -52.64
N ALA A 145 61.92 -29.87 -52.16
CA ALA A 145 61.64 -30.61 -50.93
C ALA A 145 61.47 -29.67 -49.70
N ASP A 146 62.34 -28.66 -49.56
CA ASP A 146 62.23 -27.66 -48.48
C ASP A 146 60.92 -26.84 -48.57
N LYS A 147 60.47 -26.54 -49.79
CA LYS A 147 59.21 -25.82 -50.05
C LYS A 147 57.97 -26.68 -49.78
N GLU A 148 58.00 -27.96 -50.15
CA GLU A 148 56.93 -28.93 -49.88
C GLU A 148 56.75 -29.14 -48.37
N ALA A 149 57.85 -29.24 -47.61
CA ALA A 149 57.81 -29.33 -46.15
C ALA A 149 57.12 -28.10 -45.53
N ARG A 150 57.45 -26.89 -46.02
CA ARG A 150 56.84 -25.64 -45.56
C ARG A 150 55.35 -25.54 -45.93
N LEU A 151 54.95 -26.05 -47.09
CA LEU A 151 53.53 -26.11 -47.47
C LEU A 151 52.72 -27.06 -46.56
N ASN A 152 53.29 -28.20 -46.19
CA ASN A 152 52.63 -29.13 -45.27
C ASN A 152 52.48 -28.53 -43.88
N GLU A 153 53.50 -27.82 -43.38
CA GLU A 153 53.38 -27.08 -42.12
C GLU A 153 52.28 -26.01 -42.15
N MET A 154 52.14 -25.27 -43.27
CA MET A 154 51.05 -24.31 -43.43
C MET A 154 49.66 -24.97 -43.52
N ARG A 155 49.56 -26.14 -44.15
CA ARG A 155 48.31 -26.93 -44.17
C ARG A 155 47.90 -27.38 -42.76
N ASP A 156 48.85 -27.84 -41.95
CA ASP A 156 48.59 -28.22 -40.57
C ASP A 156 48.13 -27.02 -39.72
N GLN A 157 48.72 -25.85 -39.95
CA GLN A 157 48.29 -24.60 -39.30
C GLN A 157 46.87 -24.20 -39.70
N LEU A 158 46.50 -24.39 -40.98
CA LEU A 158 45.14 -24.14 -41.47
C LEU A 158 44.13 -25.11 -40.84
N ALA A 159 44.43 -26.41 -40.80
CA ALA A 159 43.56 -27.41 -40.17
C ALA A 159 43.31 -27.12 -38.68
N ARG A 160 44.35 -26.68 -37.94
CA ARG A 160 44.20 -26.26 -36.54
C ARG A 160 43.29 -25.03 -36.39
N ARG A 161 43.38 -24.07 -37.32
CA ARG A 161 42.51 -22.89 -37.33
C ARG A 161 41.07 -23.24 -37.68
N GLU A 162 40.86 -24.13 -38.64
CA GLU A 162 39.52 -24.63 -38.97
C GLU A 162 38.88 -25.34 -37.77
N GLN A 163 39.64 -26.16 -37.05
CA GLN A 163 39.17 -26.80 -35.82
C GLN A 163 38.83 -25.78 -34.71
N GLN A 164 39.65 -24.73 -34.56
CA GLN A 164 39.40 -23.65 -33.61
C GLN A 164 38.16 -22.82 -33.98
N ILE A 165 37.94 -22.53 -35.26
CA ILE A 165 36.73 -21.85 -35.74
C ILE A 165 35.51 -22.74 -35.48
N ALA A 166 35.59 -24.04 -35.78
CA ALA A 166 34.51 -24.98 -35.53
C ALA A 166 34.13 -25.05 -34.03
N SER A 167 35.12 -25.07 -33.12
CA SER A 167 34.84 -25.07 -31.68
C SER A 167 34.22 -23.74 -31.23
N GLN A 168 34.70 -22.60 -31.73
CA GLN A 168 34.14 -21.28 -31.43
C GLN A 168 32.70 -21.15 -31.93
N MET A 169 32.39 -21.66 -33.12
CA MET A 169 31.03 -21.68 -33.68
C MET A 169 30.10 -22.59 -32.87
N ALA A 170 30.58 -23.74 -32.40
CA ALA A 170 29.80 -24.63 -31.52
C ALA A 170 29.51 -23.98 -30.15
N GLU A 171 30.49 -23.30 -29.56
CA GLU A 171 30.28 -22.54 -28.32
C GLU A 171 29.31 -21.36 -28.51
N ALA A 172 29.42 -20.63 -29.62
CA ALA A 172 28.51 -19.53 -29.94
C ALA A 172 27.06 -20.03 -30.15
N ALA A 173 26.90 -21.17 -30.85
CA ALA A 173 25.61 -21.83 -31.01
C ALA A 173 25.02 -22.23 -29.65
N GLY A 174 25.81 -22.87 -28.78
CA GLY A 174 25.38 -23.24 -27.43
C GLY A 174 24.97 -22.04 -26.57
N ARG A 175 25.72 -20.92 -26.64
CA ARG A 175 25.35 -19.67 -25.95
C ARG A 175 24.03 -19.12 -26.47
N SER A 176 23.86 -19.05 -27.79
CA SER A 176 22.61 -18.57 -28.41
C SER A 176 21.41 -19.45 -28.06
N GLU A 177 21.59 -20.77 -27.92
CA GLU A 177 20.53 -21.70 -27.54
C GLU A 177 20.10 -21.50 -26.08
N VAL A 178 21.07 -21.29 -25.18
CA VAL A 178 20.78 -20.93 -23.77
C VAL A 178 20.06 -19.58 -23.70
N GLU A 179 20.48 -18.59 -24.46
CA GLU A 179 19.87 -17.26 -24.48
C GLU A 179 18.43 -17.31 -25.03
N ILE A 180 18.21 -18.06 -26.11
CA ILE A 180 16.86 -18.36 -26.65
C ILE A 180 16.01 -19.08 -25.60
N SER A 181 16.58 -20.03 -24.85
CA SER A 181 15.86 -20.74 -23.78
C SER A 181 15.44 -19.79 -22.64
N GLN A 182 16.32 -18.87 -22.24
CA GLN A 182 16.04 -17.87 -21.22
C GLN A 182 14.96 -16.88 -21.68
N LEU A 183 15.06 -16.38 -22.91
CA LEU A 183 14.05 -15.51 -23.51
C LEU A 183 12.69 -16.21 -23.61
N ARG A 184 12.65 -17.51 -23.96
CA ARG A 184 11.40 -18.29 -23.97
C ARG A 184 10.77 -18.37 -22.58
N THR A 185 11.56 -18.62 -21.54
CA THR A 185 11.07 -18.65 -20.15
C THR A 185 10.56 -17.28 -19.73
N GLN A 186 11.28 -16.20 -20.02
CA GLN A 186 10.84 -14.83 -19.74
C GLN A 186 9.54 -14.48 -20.46
N ILE A 187 9.39 -14.89 -21.73
CA ILE A 187 8.14 -14.69 -22.48
C ILE A 187 6.99 -15.47 -21.83
N TYR A 188 7.23 -16.68 -21.34
CA TYR A 188 6.21 -17.46 -20.63
C TYR A 188 5.78 -16.78 -19.32
N GLU A 189 6.74 -16.29 -18.52
CA GLU A 189 6.46 -15.54 -17.28
C GLU A 189 5.71 -14.23 -17.56
N MET A 190 6.13 -13.47 -18.57
CA MET A 190 5.45 -12.25 -19.02
C MET A 190 4.00 -12.52 -19.45
N ARG A 191 3.75 -13.62 -20.18
CA ARG A 191 2.39 -14.01 -20.58
C ARG A 191 1.54 -14.38 -19.37
N ARG A 192 2.09 -15.16 -18.44
CA ARG A 192 1.40 -15.51 -17.19
C ARG A 192 1.04 -14.27 -16.37
N LEU A 193 1.97 -13.33 -16.21
CA LEU A 193 1.71 -12.08 -15.50
C LEU A 193 0.63 -11.24 -16.20
N ASN A 194 0.63 -11.22 -17.54
CA ASN A 194 -0.44 -10.56 -18.29
C ASN A 194 -1.80 -11.25 -18.12
N GLU A 195 -1.85 -12.58 -18.06
CA GLU A 195 -3.08 -13.32 -17.77
C GLU A 195 -3.58 -13.04 -16.34
N GLU A 196 -2.69 -13.01 -15.35
CA GLU A 196 -3.02 -12.65 -13.97
C GLU A 196 -3.52 -11.19 -13.87
N LEU A 197 -2.89 -10.25 -14.59
CA LEU A 197 -3.32 -8.86 -14.66
C LEU A 197 -4.69 -8.72 -15.34
N ALA A 198 -4.93 -9.45 -16.43
CA ALA A 198 -6.21 -9.47 -17.12
C ALA A 198 -7.32 -10.03 -16.23
N ALA A 199 -7.05 -11.12 -15.49
CA ALA A 199 -8.00 -11.68 -14.52
C ALA A 199 -8.29 -10.70 -13.37
N ALA A 200 -7.28 -9.97 -12.89
CA ALA A 200 -7.44 -8.93 -11.89
C ALA A 200 -8.28 -7.74 -12.42
N GLN A 201 -8.05 -7.33 -13.67
CA GLN A 201 -8.85 -6.29 -14.34
C GLN A 201 -10.30 -6.74 -14.54
N GLU A 202 -10.54 -7.98 -14.95
CA GLU A 202 -11.88 -8.54 -15.10
C GLU A 202 -12.61 -8.59 -13.74
N LYS A 203 -11.90 -8.99 -12.67
CA LYS A 203 -12.45 -8.97 -11.31
C LYS A 203 -12.79 -7.56 -10.85
N ALA A 204 -11.90 -6.59 -11.08
CA ALA A 204 -12.15 -5.18 -10.78
C ALA A 204 -13.34 -4.64 -11.58
N GLN A 205 -13.44 -4.96 -12.88
CA GLN A 205 -14.59 -4.60 -13.72
C GLN A 205 -15.90 -5.19 -13.22
N LYS A 206 -15.90 -6.43 -12.71
CA LYS A 206 -17.08 -7.04 -12.09
C LYS A 206 -17.48 -6.38 -10.77
N GLN A 207 -16.54 -5.78 -10.04
CA GLN A 207 -16.80 -5.07 -8.78
C GLN A 207 -17.29 -3.62 -8.97
N ILE A 208 -17.00 -2.97 -10.10
CA ILE A 208 -17.49 -1.63 -10.43
C ILE A 208 -19.02 -1.51 -10.33
N PRO A 209 -19.84 -2.40 -10.93
CA PRO A 209 -21.28 -2.31 -10.80
C PRO A 209 -21.74 -2.43 -9.36
N GLU A 210 -21.15 -3.34 -8.58
CA GLU A 210 -21.49 -3.53 -7.17
C GLU A 210 -21.18 -2.28 -6.31
N LEU A 211 -20.04 -1.63 -6.58
CA LEU A 211 -19.69 -0.34 -5.97
C LEU A 211 -20.60 0.80 -6.45
N GLN A 212 -21.03 0.80 -7.71
CA GLN A 212 -22.00 1.76 -8.24
C GLN A 212 -23.38 1.58 -7.58
N THR A 213 -23.82 0.34 -7.34
CA THR A 213 -25.06 0.06 -6.60
C THR A 213 -24.95 0.59 -5.18
N ARG A 214 -23.86 0.29 -4.46
CA ARG A 214 -23.63 0.78 -3.09
C ARG A 214 -23.53 2.30 -3.02
N LEU A 215 -22.94 2.95 -4.03
CA LEU A 215 -22.91 4.40 -4.15
C LEU A 215 -24.31 4.95 -4.34
N SER A 216 -25.12 4.36 -5.23
CA SER A 216 -26.51 4.77 -5.44
C SER A 216 -27.39 4.58 -4.20
N GLU A 217 -27.18 3.52 -3.43
CA GLU A 217 -27.84 3.27 -2.15
C GLU A 217 -27.42 4.30 -1.09
N ALA A 218 -26.14 4.64 -1.03
CA ALA A 218 -25.62 5.69 -0.15
C ALA A 218 -26.18 7.07 -0.53
N GLU A 219 -26.22 7.40 -1.83
CA GLU A 219 -26.82 8.63 -2.35
C GLU A 219 -28.33 8.70 -2.03
N GLN A 220 -29.06 7.60 -2.18
CA GLN A 220 -30.47 7.52 -1.77
C GLN A 220 -30.64 7.73 -0.27
N SER A 221 -29.79 7.13 0.57
CA SER A 221 -29.85 7.34 2.03
C SER A 221 -29.51 8.78 2.44
N LEU A 222 -28.60 9.44 1.72
CA LEU A 222 -28.27 10.85 1.91
C LEU A 222 -29.43 11.76 1.48
N GLU A 223 -30.09 11.44 0.37
CA GLU A 223 -31.26 12.17 -0.09
C GLU A 223 -32.44 11.99 0.88
N GLU A 224 -32.61 10.80 1.45
CA GLU A 224 -33.63 10.51 2.46
C GLU A 224 -33.38 11.25 3.78
N THR A 225 -32.12 11.32 4.22
CA THR A 225 -31.73 12.12 5.40
C THR A 225 -31.88 13.62 5.15
N ARG A 226 -31.56 14.11 3.94
CA ARG A 226 -31.83 15.49 3.52
C ARG A 226 -33.32 15.80 3.54
N ARG A 227 -34.19 14.93 2.99
CA ARG A 227 -35.64 15.10 3.07
C ARG A 227 -36.15 15.14 4.51
N ARG A 228 -35.65 14.27 5.39
CA ARG A 228 -35.99 14.31 6.82
C ARG A 228 -35.56 15.63 7.47
N LEU A 229 -34.39 16.16 7.11
CA LEU A 229 -33.93 17.46 7.59
C LEU A 229 -34.81 18.60 7.04
N GLU A 230 -35.19 18.57 5.77
CA GLU A 230 -36.12 19.52 5.16
C GLU A 230 -37.50 19.47 5.85
N GLU A 231 -38.02 18.28 6.12
CA GLU A 231 -39.25 18.10 6.89
C GLU A 231 -39.11 18.68 8.30
N GLN A 232 -38.02 18.42 9.01
CA GLN A 232 -37.74 19.02 10.31
C GLN A 232 -37.67 20.55 10.25
N THR A 233 -37.07 21.12 9.20
CA THR A 233 -37.04 22.57 9.00
C THR A 233 -38.42 23.13 8.71
N ARG A 234 -39.26 22.45 7.91
CA ARG A 234 -40.66 22.83 7.69
C ARG A 234 -41.49 22.73 8.96
N PHE A 235 -41.26 21.72 9.79
CA PHE A 235 -41.90 21.62 11.11
C PHE A 235 -41.46 22.78 12.02
N ALA A 236 -40.18 23.13 12.04
CA ALA A 236 -39.68 24.27 12.81
C ALA A 236 -40.20 25.62 12.29
N GLU A 237 -40.34 25.79 10.97
CA GLU A 237 -40.96 26.97 10.36
C GLU A 237 -42.46 27.03 10.65
N ARG A 238 -43.17 25.91 10.59
CA ARG A 238 -44.58 25.82 10.97
C ARG A 238 -44.79 26.09 12.46
N GLU A 239 -43.87 25.65 13.30
CA GLU A 239 -43.87 25.96 14.73
C GLU A 239 -43.63 27.46 14.97
N LYS A 240 -42.72 28.09 14.22
CA LYS A 240 -42.53 29.56 14.23
C LYS A 240 -43.79 30.28 13.75
N GLU A 241 -44.44 29.83 12.68
CA GLU A 241 -45.72 30.40 12.21
C GLU A 241 -46.83 30.27 13.25
N LEU A 242 -46.94 29.11 13.90
CA LEU A 242 -47.91 28.89 14.98
C LEU A 242 -47.59 29.74 16.21
N ARG A 243 -46.32 29.98 16.51
CA ARG A 243 -45.89 30.93 17.55
C ARG A 243 -46.25 32.37 17.19
N VAL A 244 -46.04 32.81 15.95
CA VAL A 244 -46.45 34.14 15.48
C VAL A 244 -47.98 34.30 15.47
N GLN A 245 -48.72 33.25 15.12
CA GLN A 245 -50.18 33.23 15.20
C GLN A 245 -50.68 33.24 16.65
N ALA A 246 -50.00 32.52 17.55
CA ALA A 246 -50.26 32.56 18.98
C ALA A 246 -49.94 33.92 19.58
N GLU A 247 -48.84 34.56 19.17
CA GLU A 247 -48.44 35.91 19.56
C GLU A 247 -49.43 36.97 19.04
N ALA A 248 -49.95 36.82 17.83
CA ALA A 248 -51.02 37.66 17.29
C ALA A 248 -52.36 37.45 18.04
N ALA A 249 -52.69 36.21 18.41
CA ALA A 249 -53.87 35.89 19.22
C ALA A 249 -53.73 36.38 20.67
N THR A 250 -52.51 36.40 21.24
CA THR A 250 -52.24 37.04 22.54
C THR A 250 -52.31 38.55 22.43
N LEU A 251 -51.88 39.16 21.32
CA LEU A 251 -52.02 40.61 21.10
C LEU A 251 -53.49 41.03 20.95
N GLN A 252 -54.32 40.23 20.29
CA GLN A 252 -55.78 40.43 20.24
C GLN A 252 -56.43 40.25 21.62
N ARG A 253 -56.06 39.20 22.35
CA ARG A 253 -56.49 39.02 23.75
C ARG A 253 -55.99 40.14 24.66
N ASP A 254 -54.80 40.69 24.43
CA ASP A 254 -54.24 41.81 25.20
C ASP A 254 -54.94 43.13 24.87
N GLN A 255 -55.46 43.30 23.65
CA GLN A 255 -56.33 44.43 23.29
C GLN A 255 -57.72 44.30 23.95
N GLU A 256 -58.27 43.09 24.04
CA GLU A 256 -59.51 42.79 24.78
C GLU A 256 -59.31 42.93 26.30
N ILE A 257 -58.19 42.44 26.83
CA ILE A 257 -57.77 42.60 28.22
C ILE A 257 -57.45 44.07 28.50
N ALA A 258 -56.95 44.87 27.55
CA ALA A 258 -56.77 46.32 27.73
C ALA A 258 -58.11 47.06 27.84
N ALA A 259 -59.16 46.59 27.16
CA ALA A 259 -60.52 47.10 27.32
C ALA A 259 -61.11 46.72 28.69
N VAL A 260 -60.89 45.48 29.14
CA VAL A 260 -61.28 45.00 30.48
C VAL A 260 -60.44 45.67 31.58
N ARG A 261 -59.15 45.95 31.34
CA ARG A 261 -58.24 46.66 32.27
C ARG A 261 -58.57 48.14 32.40
N ARG A 262 -59.20 48.78 31.40
CA ARG A 262 -59.77 50.14 31.58
C ARG A 262 -60.96 50.12 32.55
N GLN A 263 -61.81 49.09 32.47
CA GLN A 263 -62.92 48.88 33.41
C GLN A 263 -62.43 48.44 34.79
N LEU A 264 -61.34 47.67 34.85
CA LEU A 264 -60.67 47.26 36.08
C LEU A 264 -59.89 48.42 36.73
N ALA A 265 -59.30 49.34 35.95
CA ALA A 265 -58.58 50.52 36.47
C ALA A 265 -59.50 51.50 37.21
N GLU A 266 -60.76 51.64 36.79
CA GLU A 266 -61.79 52.41 37.50
C GLU A 266 -62.22 51.74 38.83
N MET A 267 -62.13 50.41 38.92
CA MET A 267 -62.37 49.63 40.14
C MET A 267 -61.12 49.56 41.05
N GLU A 268 -59.93 49.47 40.48
CA GLU A 268 -58.64 49.45 41.17
C GLU A 268 -58.30 50.80 41.80
N GLN A 269 -58.73 51.92 41.21
CA GLN A 269 -58.58 53.24 41.84
C GLN A 269 -59.37 53.32 43.17
N LYS A 270 -60.44 52.54 43.33
CA LYS A 270 -61.21 52.41 44.59
C LYS A 270 -60.64 51.39 45.57
N VAL A 271 -59.85 50.42 45.10
CA VAL A 271 -59.21 49.39 45.96
C VAL A 271 -57.77 49.80 46.37
N ARG A 272 -57.08 50.62 45.56
CA ARG A 272 -55.73 51.14 45.84
C ARG A 272 -55.68 52.03 47.08
N GLU A 273 -56.76 52.74 47.41
CA GLU A 273 -56.86 53.51 48.67
C GLU A 273 -56.91 52.60 49.93
N GLN A 274 -57.20 51.31 49.79
CA GLN A 274 -57.26 50.35 50.90
C GLN A 274 -56.05 49.39 50.97
N ALA A 275 -55.24 49.28 49.91
CA ALA A 275 -54.12 48.33 49.83
C ALA A 275 -52.72 48.94 50.10
N GLU A 276 -52.59 50.27 50.15
CA GLU A 276 -51.30 50.94 50.44
C GLU A 276 -50.75 50.71 51.86
N THR A 277 -51.54 50.13 52.76
CA THR A 277 -51.11 49.78 54.13
C THR A 277 -50.45 48.41 54.25
N LEU A 278 -50.54 47.54 53.23
CA LEU A 278 -49.95 46.18 53.27
C LEU A 278 -48.74 45.99 52.34
N LEU A 279 -48.43 46.94 51.45
CA LEU A 279 -47.35 46.82 50.45
C LEU A 279 -45.96 47.31 50.93
N ARG A 280 -45.75 47.54 52.24
CA ARG A 280 -44.44 47.91 52.79
C ARG A 280 -43.62 46.71 53.31
N SER A 281 -44.22 45.52 53.47
CA SER A 281 -43.53 44.35 54.03
C SER A 281 -42.92 43.38 52.99
N HIS A 282 -43.43 43.34 51.75
CA HIS A 282 -42.98 42.35 50.74
C HIS A 282 -41.95 42.87 49.72
N LYS A 283 -41.47 44.11 49.88
CA LYS A 283 -40.54 44.75 48.91
C LYS A 283 -39.10 44.22 49.00
N THR A 284 -38.69 43.65 50.13
CA THR A 284 -37.31 43.20 50.36
C THR A 284 -37.02 41.78 49.84
N GLU A 285 -38.01 40.90 49.76
CA GLU A 285 -37.82 39.52 49.27
C GLU A 285 -37.77 39.43 47.73
N ALA A 286 -38.53 40.28 47.04
CA ALA A 286 -38.49 40.36 45.56
C ALA A 286 -37.17 40.94 45.01
N GLN A 287 -36.46 41.75 45.81
CA GLN A 287 -35.17 42.35 45.43
C GLN A 287 -34.00 41.38 45.50
N GLN A 288 -34.07 40.32 46.33
CA GLN A 288 -33.04 39.27 46.39
C GLN A 288 -33.14 38.27 45.23
N LEU A 289 -34.37 37.85 44.86
CA LEU A 289 -34.57 36.92 43.74
C LEU A 289 -34.21 37.53 42.37
N LEU A 290 -34.36 38.85 42.21
CA LEU A 290 -33.94 39.57 41.00
C LEU A 290 -32.42 39.67 40.89
N ALA A 291 -31.70 39.83 42.00
CA ALA A 291 -30.24 39.86 42.01
C ALA A 291 -29.62 38.49 41.65
N GLU A 292 -30.22 37.39 42.11
CA GLU A 292 -29.78 36.03 41.76
C GLU A 292 -30.07 35.68 40.29
N ALA A 293 -31.17 36.19 39.72
CA ALA A 293 -31.49 36.02 38.31
C ALA A 293 -30.53 36.77 37.39
N MET A 294 -30.17 38.02 37.73
CA MET A 294 -29.20 38.80 36.93
C MET A 294 -27.79 38.20 36.98
N ALA A 295 -27.36 37.66 38.14
CA ALA A 295 -26.07 36.98 38.24
C ALA A 295 -26.00 35.71 37.37
N ARG A 296 -27.12 34.96 37.26
CA ARG A 296 -27.22 33.81 36.35
C ARG A 296 -27.19 34.23 34.89
N GLU A 297 -27.88 35.32 34.53
CA GLU A 297 -27.84 35.85 33.17
C GLU A 297 -26.42 36.30 32.77
N GLU A 298 -25.68 36.91 33.68
CA GLU A 298 -24.31 37.36 33.46
C GLU A 298 -23.33 36.17 33.28
N THR A 299 -23.50 35.10 34.06
CA THR A 299 -22.72 33.86 33.84
C THR A 299 -23.07 33.13 32.54
N LEU A 300 -24.32 33.21 32.07
CA LEU A 300 -24.70 32.65 30.77
C LEU A 300 -24.16 33.48 29.62
N ARG A 301 -24.16 34.81 29.74
CA ARG A 301 -23.54 35.72 28.77
C ARG A 301 -22.04 35.48 28.65
N SER A 302 -21.33 35.31 29.77
CA SER A 302 -19.89 34.99 29.73
C SER A 302 -19.63 33.63 29.09
N LYS A 303 -20.51 32.65 29.31
CA LYS A 303 -20.42 31.31 28.67
C LYS A 303 -20.67 31.38 27.17
N ILE A 304 -21.64 32.18 26.73
CA ILE A 304 -21.94 32.40 25.32
C ILE A 304 -20.76 33.09 24.65
N GLU A 305 -20.19 34.12 25.26
CA GLU A 305 -19.01 34.83 24.74
C GLU A 305 -17.77 33.92 24.67
N GLU A 306 -17.57 33.02 25.64
CA GLU A 306 -16.55 31.99 25.60
C GLU A 306 -16.77 31.01 24.43
N LEU A 307 -18.00 30.55 24.21
CA LEU A 307 -18.34 29.64 23.11
C LEU A 307 -18.21 30.32 21.74
N GLU A 308 -18.60 31.59 21.62
CA GLU A 308 -18.40 32.38 20.40
C GLU A 308 -16.91 32.58 20.10
N ASN A 309 -16.09 32.84 21.11
CA ASN A 309 -14.64 32.96 20.93
C ASN A 309 -14.01 31.62 20.52
N ARG A 310 -14.45 30.50 21.09
CA ARG A 310 -14.00 29.16 20.67
C ARG A 310 -14.47 28.81 19.25
N LEU A 311 -15.67 29.23 18.86
CA LEU A 311 -16.17 29.06 17.50
C LEU A 311 -15.33 29.86 16.50
N ARG A 312 -15.07 31.15 16.79
CA ARG A 312 -14.18 32.00 15.96
C ARG A 312 -12.77 31.42 15.86
N GLN A 313 -12.25 30.85 16.94
CA GLN A 313 -10.94 30.20 16.92
C GLN A 313 -10.95 28.94 16.04
N ALA A 314 -11.98 28.09 16.15
CA ALA A 314 -12.13 26.92 15.28
C ALA A 314 -12.32 27.31 13.81
N GLU A 315 -13.06 28.39 13.52
CA GLU A 315 -13.22 28.94 12.17
C GLU A 315 -11.89 29.49 11.62
N ALA A 316 -11.08 30.15 12.45
CA ALA A 316 -9.75 30.63 12.07
C ALA A 316 -8.78 29.47 11.81
N GLU A 317 -8.80 28.42 12.65
CA GLU A 317 -8.01 27.21 12.47
C GLU A 317 -8.42 26.47 11.20
N ALA A 318 -9.72 26.30 10.95
CA ALA A 318 -10.25 25.71 9.72
C ALA A 318 -9.89 26.54 8.48
N SER A 319 -9.93 27.88 8.57
CA SER A 319 -9.50 28.77 7.50
C SER A 319 -8.00 28.64 7.21
N SER A 320 -7.16 28.51 8.26
CA SER A 320 -5.72 28.30 8.11
C SER A 320 -5.39 26.95 7.48
N ALA A 321 -6.11 25.89 7.86
CA ALA A 321 -5.97 24.55 7.29
C ALA A 321 -6.45 24.50 5.83
N ALA A 322 -7.55 25.20 5.51
CA ALA A 322 -8.00 25.34 4.13
C ALA A 322 -6.98 26.10 3.26
N GLN A 323 -6.33 27.12 3.82
CA GLN A 323 -5.24 27.84 3.13
C GLN A 323 -3.98 26.99 2.95
N SER A 324 -3.61 26.13 3.92
CA SER A 324 -2.46 25.23 3.76
C SER A 324 -2.74 24.15 2.70
N LEU A 325 -3.93 23.55 2.72
CA LEU A 325 -4.36 22.58 1.72
C LEU A 325 -4.46 23.20 0.31
N ALA A 326 -4.91 24.46 0.20
CA ALA A 326 -4.91 25.18 -1.07
C ALA A 326 -3.49 25.45 -1.59
N ARG A 327 -2.53 25.73 -0.71
CA ARG A 327 -1.11 25.90 -1.09
C ARG A 327 -0.49 24.57 -1.53
N GLU A 328 -0.70 23.49 -0.80
CA GLU A 328 -0.23 22.15 -1.18
C GLU A 328 -0.85 21.69 -2.51
N ARG A 329 -2.14 21.98 -2.72
CA ARG A 329 -2.80 21.72 -4.00
C ARG A 329 -2.17 22.53 -5.14
N GLN A 330 -1.85 23.80 -4.90
CA GLN A 330 -1.20 24.63 -5.91
C GLN A 330 0.24 24.17 -6.22
N GLU A 331 0.99 23.72 -5.21
CA GLU A 331 2.34 23.16 -5.40
C GLU A 331 2.33 21.83 -6.13
N THR A 332 1.36 20.95 -5.83
CA THR A 332 1.18 19.68 -6.54
C THR A 332 0.72 19.88 -7.99
N GLU A 333 -0.18 20.85 -8.25
CA GLU A 333 -0.56 21.23 -9.62
C GLU A 333 0.62 21.79 -10.42
N LYS A 334 1.49 22.60 -9.80
CA LYS A 334 2.74 23.06 -10.43
C LYS A 334 3.71 21.92 -10.71
N ALA A 335 3.90 21.00 -9.76
CA ALA A 335 4.75 19.83 -9.94
C ALA A 335 4.23 18.90 -11.05
N LEU A 336 2.91 18.73 -11.16
CA LEU A 336 2.27 17.97 -12.23
C LEU A 336 2.50 18.64 -13.59
N ALA A 337 2.29 19.96 -13.70
CA ALA A 337 2.52 20.71 -14.93
C ALA A 337 3.99 20.65 -15.38
N GLU A 338 4.94 20.70 -14.45
CA GLU A 338 6.36 20.51 -14.75
C GLU A 338 6.68 19.09 -15.22
N ALA A 339 6.06 18.08 -14.62
CA ALA A 339 6.21 16.69 -15.04
C ALA A 339 5.63 16.46 -16.45
N GLU A 340 4.45 17.00 -16.75
CA GLU A 340 3.82 16.96 -18.07
C GLU A 340 4.69 17.66 -19.13
N ARG A 341 5.26 18.82 -18.81
CA ARG A 341 6.19 19.53 -19.70
C ARG A 341 7.45 18.70 -19.99
N LYS A 342 8.07 18.12 -18.95
CA LYS A 342 9.25 17.24 -19.11
C LYS A 342 8.92 15.99 -19.92
N TRP A 343 7.72 15.43 -19.75
CA TRP A 343 7.27 14.27 -20.51
C TRP A 343 7.03 14.65 -21.98
N SER A 344 6.40 15.80 -22.23
CA SER A 344 6.21 16.36 -23.58
C SER A 344 7.53 16.63 -24.29
N GLU A 345 8.53 17.22 -23.61
CA GLU A 345 9.88 17.41 -24.17
C GLU A 345 10.55 16.08 -24.51
N ARG A 346 10.44 15.06 -23.66
CA ARG A 346 10.98 13.72 -23.94
C ARG A 346 10.29 13.05 -25.13
N VAL A 347 8.97 13.20 -25.25
CA VAL A 347 8.22 12.70 -26.40
C VAL A 347 8.66 13.42 -27.67
N SER A 348 8.79 14.75 -27.65
CA SER A 348 9.30 15.54 -28.79
C SER A 348 10.68 15.07 -29.23
N GLN A 349 11.62 14.89 -28.29
CA GLN A 349 12.97 14.39 -28.58
C GLN A 349 12.95 12.96 -29.14
N ALA A 350 12.06 12.09 -28.65
CA ALA A 350 11.91 10.74 -29.18
C ALA A 350 11.32 10.76 -30.61
N THR A 351 10.35 11.63 -30.88
CA THR A 351 9.76 11.83 -32.20
C THR A 351 10.77 12.41 -33.19
N GLU A 352 11.61 13.37 -32.79
CA GLU A 352 12.69 13.90 -33.62
C GLU A 352 13.72 12.83 -33.98
N LYS A 353 14.12 12.00 -32.99
CA LYS A 353 15.01 10.86 -33.24
C LYS A 353 14.37 9.84 -34.19
N LEU A 354 13.10 9.53 -34.03
CA LEU A 354 12.38 8.63 -34.93
C LEU A 354 12.36 9.18 -36.36
N ASN A 355 11.99 10.44 -36.53
CA ASN A 355 11.98 11.10 -37.84
C ASN A 355 13.38 11.14 -38.49
N ALA A 356 14.43 11.33 -37.69
CA ALA A 356 15.82 11.26 -38.18
C ALA A 356 16.17 9.85 -38.66
N THR A 357 15.84 8.81 -37.89
CA THR A 357 16.07 7.42 -38.31
C THR A 357 15.25 7.02 -39.53
N GLU A 358 14.01 7.51 -39.65
CA GLU A 358 13.17 7.30 -40.83
C GLU A 358 13.76 8.00 -42.07
N ALA A 359 14.31 9.21 -41.91
CA ALA A 359 14.99 9.93 -42.98
C ALA A 359 16.28 9.21 -43.44
N GLU A 360 17.08 8.69 -42.51
CA GLU A 360 18.26 7.87 -42.80
C GLU A 360 17.87 6.58 -43.54
N LEU A 361 16.80 5.92 -43.10
CA LEU A 361 16.31 4.70 -43.72
C LEU A 361 15.72 4.96 -45.11
N ALA A 362 15.07 6.10 -45.33
CA ALA A 362 14.63 6.55 -46.64
C ALA A 362 15.81 6.89 -47.56
N ALA A 363 16.88 7.49 -47.04
CA ALA A 363 18.11 7.75 -47.80
C ALA A 363 18.80 6.44 -48.21
N ALA A 364 18.92 5.48 -47.28
CA ALA A 364 19.47 4.16 -47.56
C ALA A 364 18.65 3.41 -48.62
N ARG A 365 17.31 3.50 -48.58
CA ARG A 365 16.43 2.92 -49.62
C ARG A 365 16.65 3.55 -50.99
N ARG A 366 16.81 4.87 -51.07
CA ARG A 366 17.12 5.57 -52.33
C ARG A 366 18.48 5.15 -52.88
N GLU A 367 19.48 5.01 -52.02
CA GLU A 367 20.81 4.55 -52.43
C GLU A 367 20.78 3.12 -52.95
N MET A 368 20.06 2.22 -52.28
CA MET A 368 19.86 0.85 -52.76
C MET A 368 19.12 0.81 -54.11
N GLU A 369 18.12 1.67 -54.33
CA GLU A 369 17.42 1.77 -55.61
C GLU A 369 18.33 2.33 -56.73
N ASN A 370 19.16 3.32 -56.40
CA ASN A 370 20.19 3.82 -57.33
C ASN A 370 21.19 2.73 -57.70
N GLN A 371 21.68 1.96 -56.72
CA GLN A 371 22.59 0.83 -56.95
C GLN A 371 21.92 -0.27 -57.78
N LYS A 372 20.65 -0.58 -57.54
CA LYS A 372 19.86 -1.51 -58.35
C LYS A 372 19.73 -1.05 -59.79
N SER A 373 19.47 0.24 -60.02
CA SER A 373 19.42 0.82 -61.37
C SER A 373 20.79 0.81 -62.07
N ALA A 374 21.88 0.97 -61.32
CA ALA A 374 23.25 0.86 -61.84
C ALA A 374 23.59 -0.60 -62.21
N MET A 375 23.18 -1.57 -61.39
CA MET A 375 23.31 -3.00 -61.69
C MET A 375 22.52 -3.37 -62.95
N ALA A 376 21.29 -2.87 -63.10
CA ALA A 376 20.50 -3.11 -64.32
C ALA A 376 21.18 -2.56 -65.58
N ARG A 377 21.84 -1.39 -65.49
CA ARG A 377 22.64 -0.83 -66.60
C ARG A 377 23.87 -1.68 -66.91
N GLN A 378 24.52 -2.24 -65.88
CA GLN A 378 25.65 -3.16 -66.07
C GLN A 378 25.22 -4.47 -66.72
N ASP A 379 24.07 -5.04 -66.32
CA ASP A 379 23.49 -6.23 -66.95
C ASP A 379 23.13 -5.97 -68.43
N GLU A 380 22.63 -4.78 -68.75
CA GLU A 380 22.35 -4.39 -70.13
C GLU A 380 23.63 -4.20 -70.97
N LEU A 381 24.69 -3.63 -70.37
CA LEU A 381 26.01 -3.58 -71.00
C LEU A 381 26.60 -4.98 -71.25
N LEU A 382 26.47 -5.90 -70.28
CA LEU A 382 26.90 -7.28 -70.45
C LEU A 382 26.15 -7.97 -71.59
N ARG A 383 24.83 -7.81 -71.67
CA ARG A 383 24.03 -8.34 -72.79
C ARG A 383 24.46 -7.78 -74.14
N ASN A 384 24.75 -6.48 -74.21
CA ASN A 384 25.25 -5.85 -75.44
C ASN A 384 26.62 -6.39 -75.85
N LEU A 385 27.55 -6.55 -74.90
CA LEU A 385 28.87 -7.15 -75.15
C LEU A 385 28.76 -8.62 -75.56
N GLU A 386 27.81 -9.36 -75.00
CA GLU A 386 27.55 -10.76 -75.37
C GLU A 386 27.01 -10.86 -76.80
N ALA A 387 26.13 -9.93 -77.20
CA ALA A 387 25.63 -9.82 -78.57
C ALA A 387 26.75 -9.41 -79.56
N GLU A 388 27.63 -8.48 -79.19
CA GLU A 388 28.81 -8.12 -79.99
C GLU A 388 29.76 -9.30 -80.17
N LYS A 389 30.01 -10.06 -79.10
CA LYS A 389 30.81 -11.29 -79.15
C LYS A 389 30.21 -12.31 -80.12
N GLN A 390 28.88 -12.50 -80.10
CA GLN A 390 28.20 -13.39 -81.04
C GLN A 390 28.29 -12.90 -82.48
N ASN A 391 28.17 -11.59 -82.72
CA ASN A 391 28.33 -10.99 -84.05
C ASN A 391 29.76 -11.19 -84.59
N LEU A 392 30.78 -10.92 -83.76
CA LEU A 392 32.18 -11.15 -84.11
C LEU A 392 32.46 -12.63 -84.38
N ALA A 393 31.88 -13.55 -83.62
CA ALA A 393 31.99 -14.98 -83.88
C ALA A 393 31.39 -15.37 -85.24
N GLY A 394 30.25 -14.77 -85.62
CA GLY A 394 29.65 -14.94 -86.95
C GLY A 394 30.57 -14.43 -88.07
N GLN A 395 31.15 -13.24 -87.90
CA GLN A 395 32.10 -12.67 -88.86
C GLN A 395 33.36 -13.54 -89.03
N LEU A 396 33.82 -14.17 -87.94
CA LEU A 396 34.97 -15.06 -87.96
C LEU A 396 34.65 -16.37 -88.68
N GLN A 397 33.45 -16.93 -88.49
CA GLN A 397 32.96 -18.07 -89.27
C GLN A 397 32.86 -17.74 -90.77
N ASP A 398 32.35 -16.57 -91.13
CA ASP A 398 32.29 -16.13 -92.53
C ASP A 398 33.69 -15.95 -93.13
N ALA A 399 34.66 -15.45 -92.36
CA ALA A 399 36.05 -15.33 -92.78
C ALA A 399 36.72 -16.70 -92.99
N VAL A 400 36.45 -17.67 -92.11
CA VAL A 400 36.92 -19.06 -92.27
C VAL A 400 36.33 -19.67 -93.54
N ARG A 401 35.02 -19.51 -93.76
CA ARG A 401 34.36 -19.99 -94.98
C ARG A 401 34.96 -19.39 -96.25
N ARG A 402 35.32 -18.10 -96.23
CA ARG A 402 36.04 -17.46 -97.34
C ARG A 402 37.46 -18.03 -97.53
N CYS A 403 38.17 -18.37 -96.46
CA CYS A 403 39.47 -19.02 -96.56
C CYS A 403 39.36 -20.43 -97.15
N ASP A 404 38.29 -21.15 -96.84
CA ASP A 404 37.99 -22.46 -97.43
C ASP A 404 37.65 -22.32 -98.92
N GLU A 405 36.85 -21.33 -99.31
CA GLU A 405 36.54 -21.03 -100.70
C GLU A 405 37.79 -20.60 -101.50
N LEU A 406 38.68 -19.82 -100.90
CA LEU A 406 39.96 -19.43 -101.50
C LEU A 406 40.92 -20.62 -101.62
N SER A 407 40.95 -21.50 -100.62
CA SER A 407 41.69 -22.77 -100.68
C SER A 407 41.16 -23.68 -101.78
N GLY A 408 39.83 -23.76 -101.93
CA GLY A 408 39.18 -24.47 -103.03
C GLY A 408 39.58 -23.91 -104.40
N ARG A 409 39.56 -22.58 -104.55
CA ARG A 409 40.04 -21.90 -105.77
C ARG A 409 41.53 -22.12 -106.04
N ALA A 410 42.36 -22.15 -105.00
CA ALA A 410 43.78 -22.46 -105.14
C ALA A 410 43.98 -23.91 -105.62
N ALA A 411 43.19 -24.87 -105.13
CA ALA A 411 43.21 -26.25 -105.60
C ALA A 411 42.75 -26.40 -107.07
N GLU A 412 41.73 -25.63 -107.49
CA GLU A 412 41.29 -25.58 -108.89
C GLU A 412 42.34 -24.97 -109.82
N LEU A 413 43.01 -23.90 -109.37
CA LEU A 413 44.13 -23.29 -110.11
C LEU A 413 45.31 -24.23 -110.23
N GLN A 414 45.63 -24.98 -109.16
CA GLN A 414 46.66 -26.01 -109.15
C GLN A 414 46.36 -27.11 -110.18
N THR A 415 45.10 -27.58 -110.24
CA THR A 415 44.70 -28.59 -111.25
C THR A 415 44.73 -28.03 -112.67
N SER A 416 44.48 -26.73 -112.86
CA SER A 416 44.64 -26.07 -114.16
C SER A 416 46.12 -25.94 -114.58
N LEU A 417 47.00 -25.69 -113.60
CA LEU A 417 48.45 -25.61 -113.80
C LEU A 417 49.02 -26.98 -114.17
N ASP A 418 48.59 -28.05 -113.50
CA ASP A 418 49.01 -29.42 -113.80
C ASP A 418 48.57 -29.85 -115.20
N ARG A 419 47.36 -29.44 -115.64
CA ARG A 419 46.92 -29.66 -117.03
C ARG A 419 47.79 -28.90 -118.04
N SER A 420 48.18 -27.66 -117.75
CA SER A 420 49.12 -26.91 -118.60
C SER A 420 50.53 -27.53 -118.64
N ARG A 421 50.95 -28.14 -117.53
CA ARG A 421 52.23 -28.85 -117.40
C ARG A 421 52.26 -30.13 -118.23
N THR A 422 51.18 -30.91 -118.22
CA THR A 422 51.04 -32.09 -119.09
C THR A 422 50.99 -31.75 -120.60
N ALA A 423 50.50 -30.57 -120.97
CA ALA A 423 50.58 -30.06 -122.35
C ALA A 423 52.01 -29.66 -122.75
N SER A 424 52.78 -29.07 -121.83
CA SER A 424 54.21 -28.74 -122.03
C SER A 424 55.10 -29.99 -122.10
N GLU A 425 54.73 -31.05 -121.40
CA GLU A 425 55.41 -32.36 -121.45
C GLU A 425 55.18 -33.06 -122.80
N HIS A 426 54.03 -32.85 -123.44
CA HIS A 426 53.76 -33.40 -124.77
C HIS A 426 54.62 -32.74 -125.87
N ALA A 427 54.89 -31.43 -125.74
CA ALA A 427 55.83 -30.69 -126.60
C ALA A 427 57.31 -31.01 -126.33
N SER A 428 57.64 -31.50 -125.12
CA SER A 428 59.01 -31.90 -124.75
C SER A 428 59.37 -33.33 -125.22
N ARG A 429 58.37 -34.18 -125.49
CA ARG A 429 58.56 -35.54 -126.04
C ARG A 429 59.01 -35.54 -127.51
N GLU A 430 58.63 -34.54 -128.32
CA GLU A 430 59.14 -34.34 -129.69
C GLU A 430 60.60 -33.86 -129.75
N LEU A 431 61.13 -33.34 -128.64
CA LEU A 431 62.55 -32.94 -128.50
C LEU A 431 63.44 -34.06 -127.93
N GLN A 432 62.87 -35.21 -127.56
CA GLN A 432 63.56 -36.31 -126.86
C GLN A 432 63.91 -37.52 -127.76
N GLU A 433 63.54 -37.50 -129.06
CA GLU A 433 64.07 -38.43 -130.08
C GLU A 433 65.52 -38.13 -130.50
N LEU A 434 66.04 -36.94 -130.18
CA LEU A 434 67.44 -36.52 -130.46
C LEU A 434 68.39 -36.72 -129.27
N LYS A 435 67.95 -37.40 -128.19
CA LYS A 435 68.70 -37.53 -126.92
C LYS A 435 68.93 -38.99 -126.49
N SER A 436 68.88 -39.93 -127.43
CA SER A 436 69.18 -41.37 -127.25
C SER A 436 70.69 -41.69 -127.30
N GLU A 437 71.57 -40.70 -127.49
CA GLU A 437 73.03 -40.90 -127.55
C GLU A 437 73.76 -40.83 -126.18
N CYS A 438 73.05 -40.65 -125.06
CA CYS A 438 73.68 -40.52 -123.73
C CYS A 438 73.20 -41.55 -122.70
N GLU A 439 72.73 -42.72 -123.15
CA GLU A 439 72.37 -43.92 -122.37
C GLU A 439 73.58 -44.64 -121.70
N ARG A 440 74.61 -43.90 -121.27
CA ARG A 440 75.82 -44.50 -120.63
C ARG A 440 76.04 -44.11 -119.17
N LYS A 441 75.08 -43.45 -118.52
CA LYS A 441 75.19 -43.04 -117.09
C LYS A 441 74.06 -43.53 -116.17
N ASP A 442 73.29 -44.54 -116.58
CA ASP A 442 72.08 -44.99 -115.87
C ASP A 442 72.24 -46.08 -114.79
N SER A 443 73.46 -46.50 -114.42
CA SER A 443 73.62 -47.54 -113.36
C SER A 443 73.88 -47.01 -111.94
N ALA A 444 74.12 -45.70 -111.76
CA ALA A 444 74.48 -45.13 -110.45
C ALA A 444 73.36 -44.31 -109.77
N LEU A 445 72.22 -44.10 -110.43
CA LEU A 445 71.15 -43.20 -109.96
C LEU A 445 69.97 -43.93 -109.29
N HIS A 446 69.76 -45.22 -109.60
CA HIS A 446 68.66 -46.03 -109.04
C HIS A 446 68.83 -46.33 -107.53
N ASP A 447 70.07 -46.47 -107.06
CA ASP A 447 70.36 -46.75 -105.64
C ASP A 447 70.23 -45.51 -104.73
N ALA A 448 70.18 -44.30 -105.31
CA ALA A 448 69.96 -43.04 -104.60
C ALA A 448 68.46 -42.73 -104.40
N GLU A 449 67.61 -43.05 -105.37
CA GLU A 449 66.15 -42.80 -105.33
C GLU A 449 65.41 -43.64 -104.28
N ILE A 450 65.87 -44.87 -104.01
CA ILE A 450 65.25 -45.75 -102.99
C ILE A 450 65.50 -45.21 -101.56
N ARG A 451 66.64 -44.54 -101.33
CA ARG A 451 66.96 -43.96 -100.02
C ARG A 451 66.22 -42.64 -99.77
N GLU A 452 65.94 -41.89 -100.84
CA GLU A 452 65.17 -40.64 -100.77
C GLU A 452 63.68 -40.87 -100.51
N THR A 453 63.08 -41.90 -101.12
CA THR A 453 61.68 -42.28 -100.85
C THR A 453 61.45 -42.81 -99.43
N GLN A 454 62.43 -43.50 -98.84
CA GLN A 454 62.36 -43.94 -97.45
C GLN A 454 62.49 -42.76 -96.46
N ALA A 455 63.32 -41.76 -96.78
CA ALA A 455 63.43 -40.53 -95.99
C ALA A 455 62.17 -39.67 -96.07
N ALA A 456 61.57 -39.51 -97.25
CA ALA A 456 60.35 -38.72 -97.45
C ALA A 456 59.12 -39.30 -96.71
N ASN A 457 58.97 -40.63 -96.70
CA ASN A 457 57.89 -41.28 -95.95
C ASN A 457 58.07 -41.13 -94.43
N ARG A 458 59.32 -41.15 -93.95
CA ARG A 458 59.62 -40.92 -92.53
C ARG A 458 59.37 -39.48 -92.11
N ILE A 459 59.64 -38.52 -92.99
CA ILE A 459 59.35 -37.09 -92.75
C ILE A 459 57.83 -36.87 -92.65
N ARG A 460 57.03 -37.42 -93.58
CA ARG A 460 55.56 -37.31 -93.50
C ARG A 460 54.96 -37.94 -92.24
N GLU A 461 55.49 -39.08 -91.80
CA GLU A 461 55.04 -39.73 -90.55
C GLU A 461 55.40 -38.90 -89.30
N LEU A 462 56.50 -38.15 -89.35
CA LEU A 462 56.90 -37.23 -88.27
C LEU A 462 56.11 -35.92 -88.31
N GLU A 463 55.76 -35.42 -89.49
CA GLU A 463 54.91 -34.22 -89.67
C GLU A 463 53.48 -34.45 -89.17
N THR A 464 52.89 -35.61 -89.44
CA THR A 464 51.55 -35.94 -88.91
C THR A 464 51.56 -36.08 -87.39
N ARG A 465 52.59 -36.73 -86.83
CA ARG A 465 52.76 -36.81 -85.38
C ARG A 465 53.02 -35.45 -84.73
N LEU A 466 53.74 -34.55 -85.40
CA LEU A 466 53.92 -33.17 -84.95
C LEU A 466 52.59 -32.41 -84.94
N ALA A 467 51.79 -32.51 -86.00
CA ALA A 467 50.48 -31.87 -86.06
C ALA A 467 49.50 -32.39 -84.99
N ASP A 468 49.50 -33.71 -84.73
CA ASP A 468 48.67 -34.29 -83.67
C ASP A 468 49.13 -33.85 -82.27
N LEU A 469 50.45 -33.73 -82.06
CA LEU A 469 51.03 -33.23 -80.81
C LEU A 469 50.79 -31.73 -80.61
N GLU A 470 50.83 -30.93 -81.67
CA GLU A 470 50.51 -29.50 -81.63
C GLU A 470 49.04 -29.28 -81.27
N LYS A 471 48.12 -30.05 -81.87
CA LYS A 471 46.70 -29.98 -81.53
C LYS A 471 46.43 -30.45 -80.09
N ALA A 472 47.15 -31.46 -79.60
CA ALA A 472 47.10 -31.88 -78.20
C ALA A 472 47.63 -30.79 -77.26
N ALA A 473 48.71 -30.09 -77.64
CA ALA A 473 49.27 -28.99 -76.86
C ALA A 473 48.33 -27.75 -76.82
N GLU A 474 47.66 -27.44 -77.93
CA GLU A 474 46.67 -26.35 -78.00
C GLU A 474 45.43 -26.63 -77.12
N THR A 475 44.92 -27.87 -77.15
CA THR A 475 43.79 -28.26 -76.30
C THR A 475 44.17 -28.25 -74.82
N GLU A 476 45.40 -28.67 -74.48
CA GLU A 476 45.91 -28.58 -73.11
C GLU A 476 46.15 -27.13 -72.67
N GLN A 477 46.64 -26.25 -73.55
CA GLN A 477 46.77 -24.81 -73.27
C GLN A 477 45.41 -24.14 -73.07
N ALA A 478 44.40 -24.49 -73.87
CA ALA A 478 43.04 -23.97 -73.70
C ALA A 478 42.43 -24.43 -72.37
N ALA A 479 42.60 -25.71 -72.01
CA ALA A 479 42.14 -26.25 -70.73
C ALA A 479 42.85 -25.59 -69.53
N ARG A 480 44.16 -25.35 -69.62
CA ARG A 480 44.94 -24.62 -68.60
C ARG A 480 44.49 -23.16 -68.48
N ALA A 481 44.24 -22.47 -69.60
CA ALA A 481 43.75 -21.09 -69.58
C ALA A 481 42.34 -20.97 -68.96
N GLU A 482 41.48 -21.97 -69.19
CA GLU A 482 40.16 -22.02 -68.57
C GLU A 482 40.23 -22.35 -67.08
N ALA A 483 41.11 -23.28 -66.68
CA ALA A 483 41.38 -23.56 -65.27
C ALA A 483 41.94 -22.33 -64.53
N ASP A 484 42.83 -21.56 -65.15
CA ASP A 484 43.35 -20.31 -64.60
C ASP A 484 42.26 -19.22 -64.47
N ARG A 485 41.33 -19.11 -65.42
CA ARG A 485 40.20 -18.18 -65.32
C ARG A 485 39.24 -18.57 -64.20
N ARG A 486 38.93 -19.86 -64.05
CA ARG A 486 38.10 -20.37 -62.95
C ARG A 486 38.78 -20.13 -61.60
N ALA A 487 40.07 -20.47 -61.49
CA ALA A 487 40.85 -20.22 -60.28
C ALA A 487 40.89 -18.73 -59.91
N LYS A 488 40.98 -17.80 -60.88
CA LYS A 488 40.91 -16.35 -60.61
C LYS A 488 39.54 -15.89 -60.14
N ALA A 489 38.47 -16.33 -60.82
CA ALA A 489 37.10 -16.01 -60.43
C ALA A 489 36.78 -16.52 -59.02
N ASP A 490 37.19 -17.75 -58.70
CA ASP A 490 37.04 -18.33 -57.37
C ASP A 490 37.84 -17.54 -56.33
N ASN A 491 39.04 -17.07 -56.67
CA ASN A 491 39.87 -16.29 -55.76
C ASN A 491 39.29 -14.89 -55.48
N GLU A 492 38.75 -14.21 -56.49
CA GLU A 492 38.06 -12.92 -56.34
C GLU A 492 36.75 -13.06 -55.52
N ALA A 493 36.01 -14.16 -55.73
CA ALA A 493 34.85 -14.50 -54.92
C ALA A 493 35.25 -14.76 -53.45
N LEU A 494 36.35 -15.50 -53.23
CA LEU A 494 36.88 -15.74 -51.88
C LEU A 494 37.38 -14.45 -51.21
N GLN A 495 38.04 -13.54 -51.92
CA GLN A 495 38.46 -12.24 -51.36
C GLN A 495 37.27 -11.36 -50.98
N SER A 496 36.26 -11.27 -51.86
CA SER A 496 35.04 -10.52 -51.59
C SER A 496 34.32 -11.11 -50.37
N ARG A 497 34.34 -12.44 -50.24
CA ARG A 497 33.77 -13.14 -49.10
C ARG A 497 34.57 -12.91 -47.81
N ILE A 498 35.89 -12.89 -47.87
CA ILE A 498 36.75 -12.60 -46.70
C ILE A 498 36.51 -11.18 -46.20
N LEU A 499 36.51 -10.17 -47.07
CA LEU A 499 36.24 -8.77 -46.69
C LEU A 499 34.84 -8.60 -46.08
N GLU A 500 33.85 -9.26 -46.66
CA GLU A 500 32.48 -9.25 -46.13
C GLU A 500 32.42 -9.94 -44.77
N LEU A 501 33.11 -11.08 -44.59
CA LEU A 501 33.19 -11.78 -43.30
C LEU A 501 33.94 -10.96 -42.24
N GLU A 502 35.02 -10.25 -42.60
CA GLU A 502 35.73 -9.36 -41.68
C GLU A 502 34.88 -8.16 -41.26
N LYS A 503 34.13 -7.58 -42.21
CA LYS A 503 33.16 -6.52 -41.91
C LYS A 503 32.07 -7.03 -40.97
N GLN A 504 31.52 -8.21 -41.27
CA GLN A 504 30.53 -8.88 -40.40
C GLN A 504 31.10 -9.20 -39.02
N LEU A 505 32.37 -9.62 -38.93
CA LEU A 505 33.05 -9.89 -37.67
C LEU A 505 33.26 -8.61 -36.85
N ARG A 506 33.64 -7.50 -37.48
CA ARG A 506 33.75 -6.20 -36.80
C ARG A 506 32.38 -5.72 -36.31
N THR A 507 31.35 -5.78 -37.16
CA THR A 507 29.99 -5.38 -36.74
C THR A 507 29.43 -6.28 -35.64
N SER A 508 29.72 -7.59 -35.66
CA SER A 508 29.30 -8.49 -34.59
C SER A 508 30.11 -8.29 -33.32
N SER A 509 31.42 -8.01 -33.41
CA SER A 509 32.26 -7.62 -32.28
C SER A 509 31.78 -6.32 -31.62
N ASP A 510 31.48 -5.29 -32.41
CA ASP A 510 30.95 -4.01 -31.92
C ASP A 510 29.56 -4.20 -31.29
N SER A 511 28.71 -5.01 -31.92
CA SER A 511 27.40 -5.40 -31.37
C SER A 511 27.53 -6.18 -30.05
N VAL A 512 28.51 -7.08 -29.93
CA VAL A 512 28.79 -7.80 -28.68
C VAL A 512 29.32 -6.86 -27.60
N ALA A 513 30.16 -5.89 -27.94
CA ALA A 513 30.62 -4.86 -27.00
C ALA A 513 29.45 -3.98 -26.52
N GLU A 514 28.55 -3.60 -27.43
CA GLU A 514 27.33 -2.85 -27.10
C GLU A 514 26.35 -3.68 -26.28
N MET A 515 26.13 -4.95 -26.62
CA MET A 515 25.33 -5.89 -25.82
C MET A 515 25.93 -6.07 -24.42
N SER A 516 27.24 -6.20 -24.30
CA SER A 516 27.93 -6.30 -23.00
C SER A 516 27.74 -5.03 -22.17
N ARG A 517 27.82 -3.85 -22.80
CA ARG A 517 27.52 -2.58 -22.15
C ARG A 517 26.06 -2.48 -21.70
N ARG A 518 25.11 -2.85 -22.56
CA ARG A 518 23.67 -2.89 -22.23
C ARG A 518 23.35 -3.90 -21.14
N ILE A 519 24.04 -5.05 -21.09
CA ILE A 519 23.92 -6.03 -20.00
C ILE A 519 24.41 -5.42 -18.68
N SER A 520 25.53 -4.69 -18.69
CA SER A 520 26.03 -3.98 -17.51
C SER A 520 25.05 -2.89 -17.04
N GLU A 521 24.58 -2.04 -17.96
CA GLU A 521 23.58 -1.00 -17.68
C GLU A 521 22.26 -1.59 -17.17
N ASN A 522 21.78 -2.68 -17.77
CA ASN A 522 20.61 -3.43 -17.29
C ASN A 522 20.85 -4.07 -15.92
N GLY A 523 22.08 -4.52 -15.63
CA GLY A 523 22.49 -5.01 -14.31
C GLY A 523 22.38 -3.92 -13.25
N GLU A 524 22.86 -2.71 -13.55
CA GLU A 524 22.74 -1.54 -12.66
C GLU A 524 21.29 -1.11 -12.47
N ILE A 525 20.48 -1.08 -13.54
CA ILE A 525 19.05 -0.78 -13.47
C ILE A 525 18.32 -1.83 -12.62
N THR A 526 18.62 -3.11 -12.80
CA THR A 526 18.00 -4.20 -12.02
C THR A 526 18.39 -4.09 -10.54
N ALA A 527 19.64 -3.76 -10.23
CA ALA A 527 20.09 -3.52 -8.86
C ALA A 527 19.39 -2.30 -8.24
N ARG A 528 19.18 -1.23 -9.01
CA ARG A 528 18.42 -0.05 -8.57
C ARG A 528 16.94 -0.38 -8.33
N LEU A 529 16.29 -1.08 -9.26
CA LEU A 529 14.90 -1.52 -9.11
C LEU A 529 14.72 -2.46 -7.93
N ARG A 530 15.68 -3.35 -7.64
CA ARG A 530 15.66 -4.16 -6.41
C ARG A 530 15.70 -3.29 -5.15
N ARG A 531 16.58 -2.30 -5.08
CA ARG A 531 16.66 -1.39 -3.93
C ARG A 531 15.37 -0.57 -3.78
N GLU A 532 14.81 -0.07 -4.87
CA GLU A 532 13.54 0.67 -4.87
C GLU A 532 12.37 -0.25 -4.45
N LYS A 533 12.36 -1.51 -4.90
CA LYS A 533 11.40 -2.53 -4.45
C LYS A 533 11.54 -2.83 -2.96
N GLU A 534 12.74 -3.08 -2.45
CA GLU A 534 12.99 -3.33 -1.02
C GLU A 534 12.57 -2.13 -0.16
N ALA A 535 12.85 -0.91 -0.61
CA ALA A 535 12.38 0.31 0.06
C ALA A 535 10.85 0.44 0.05
N ALA A 536 10.20 0.11 -1.08
CA ALA A 536 8.75 0.10 -1.20
C ALA A 536 8.10 -0.98 -0.31
N GLU A 537 8.69 -2.17 -0.22
CA GLU A 537 8.25 -3.26 0.67
C GLU A 537 8.33 -2.86 2.13
N LEU A 538 9.43 -2.22 2.55
CA LEU A 538 9.56 -1.66 3.91
C LEU A 538 8.51 -0.59 4.18
N ARG A 539 8.21 0.28 3.20
CA ARG A 539 7.17 1.30 3.33
C ARG A 539 5.77 0.70 3.41
N ILE A 540 5.49 -0.36 2.65
CA ILE A 540 4.23 -1.11 2.74
C ILE A 540 4.10 -1.74 4.11
N GLN A 541 5.16 -2.38 4.64
CA GLN A 541 5.13 -2.95 6.00
C GLN A 541 4.86 -1.89 7.06
N GLU A 542 5.47 -0.71 6.95
CA GLU A 542 5.21 0.42 7.85
C GLU A 542 3.74 0.90 7.75
N LEU A 543 3.21 1.01 6.53
CA LEU A 543 1.81 1.41 6.31
C LEU A 543 0.83 0.37 6.83
N VAL A 544 1.10 -0.92 6.64
CA VAL A 544 0.30 -2.03 7.20
C VAL A 544 0.29 -1.95 8.72
N ALA A 545 1.44 -1.79 9.37
CA ALA A 545 1.50 -1.63 10.82
C ALA A 545 0.71 -0.39 11.31
N ARG A 546 0.71 0.71 10.54
CA ARG A 546 -0.11 1.89 10.86
C ARG A 546 -1.61 1.64 10.66
N VAL A 547 -1.99 0.85 9.67
CA VAL A 547 -3.39 0.45 9.45
C VAL A 547 -3.85 -0.46 10.59
N ASP A 548 -3.06 -1.46 10.98
CA ASP A 548 -3.38 -2.34 12.12
C ASP A 548 -3.52 -1.53 13.44
N ALA A 549 -2.63 -0.55 13.65
CA ALA A 549 -2.72 0.37 14.79
C ALA A 549 -3.99 1.25 14.73
N ALA A 550 -4.40 1.69 13.53
CA ALA A 550 -5.62 2.46 13.35
C ALA A 550 -6.88 1.59 13.53
N GLU A 551 -6.87 0.34 13.08
CA GLU A 551 -7.97 -0.62 13.27
C GLU A 551 -8.16 -0.99 14.74
N THR A 552 -7.08 -1.23 15.47
CA THR A 552 -7.13 -1.46 16.92
C THR A 552 -7.63 -0.22 17.68
N ALA A 553 -7.18 0.98 17.30
CA ALA A 553 -7.70 2.23 17.87
C ALA A 553 -9.18 2.45 17.54
N ARG A 554 -9.61 2.13 16.31
CA ARG A 554 -11.01 2.19 15.90
C ARG A 554 -11.87 1.21 16.68
N SER A 555 -11.44 -0.03 16.85
CA SER A 555 -12.15 -1.04 17.64
C SER A 555 -12.27 -0.60 19.11
N ALA A 556 -11.23 -0.01 19.68
CA ALA A 556 -11.28 0.56 21.03
C ALA A 556 -12.28 1.73 21.13
N ALA A 557 -12.30 2.61 20.13
CA ALA A 557 -13.25 3.72 20.08
C ALA A 557 -14.70 3.24 19.91
N GLU A 558 -14.94 2.22 19.07
CA GLU A 558 -16.26 1.59 18.91
C GLU A 558 -16.75 0.97 20.22
N ALA A 559 -15.88 0.25 20.94
CA ALA A 559 -16.20 -0.30 22.26
C ALA A 559 -16.49 0.79 23.31
N GLU A 560 -15.81 1.94 23.25
CA GLU A 560 -16.11 3.08 24.13
C GLU A 560 -17.44 3.75 23.78
N LEU A 561 -17.76 3.84 22.49
CA LEU A 561 -19.04 4.37 22.00
C LEU A 561 -20.21 3.48 22.45
N GLU A 562 -20.03 2.15 22.42
CA GLU A 562 -21.00 1.18 22.91
C GLU A 562 -21.19 1.26 24.44
N LYS A 563 -20.12 1.50 25.20
CA LYS A 563 -20.24 1.79 26.64
C LYS A 563 -20.99 3.09 26.91
N ARG A 564 -20.73 4.14 26.11
CA ARG A 564 -21.41 5.45 26.24
C ARG A 564 -22.89 5.35 25.86
N SER A 565 -23.25 4.61 24.81
CA SER A 565 -24.64 4.37 24.44
C SER A 565 -25.38 3.58 25.52
N ALA A 566 -24.79 2.52 26.07
CA ALA A 566 -25.38 1.78 27.19
C ALA A 566 -25.60 2.65 28.44
N ARG A 567 -24.68 3.58 28.72
CA ARG A 567 -24.84 4.55 29.83
C ARG A 567 -25.96 5.56 29.55
N LEU A 568 -26.09 6.03 28.31
CA LEU A 568 -27.20 6.91 27.91
C LEU A 568 -28.55 6.19 28.07
N GLU A 569 -28.67 4.94 27.61
CA GLU A 569 -29.90 4.16 27.82
C GLU A 569 -30.22 3.97 29.31
N ALA A 570 -29.20 3.75 30.16
CA ALA A 570 -29.40 3.63 31.61
C ALA A 570 -29.90 4.95 32.22
N LEU A 571 -29.32 6.09 31.82
CA LEU A 571 -29.76 7.42 32.25
C LEU A 571 -31.19 7.73 31.76
N GLU A 572 -31.53 7.37 30.53
CA GLU A 572 -32.89 7.53 30.00
C GLU A 572 -33.91 6.68 30.77
N ARG A 573 -33.54 5.46 31.18
CA ARG A 573 -34.37 4.64 32.06
C ARG A 573 -34.55 5.32 33.42
N GLN A 574 -33.49 5.83 34.04
CA GLN A 574 -33.57 6.57 35.31
C GLN A 574 -34.46 7.81 35.20
N ILE A 575 -34.32 8.61 34.14
CA ILE A 575 -35.17 9.79 33.93
C ILE A 575 -36.65 9.37 33.79
N LYS A 576 -36.95 8.27 33.09
CA LYS A 576 -38.32 7.75 32.98
C LYS A 576 -38.87 7.28 34.33
N GLU A 577 -38.05 6.61 35.14
CA GLU A 577 -38.42 6.18 36.50
C GLU A 577 -38.67 7.38 37.42
N GLU A 578 -37.81 8.41 37.38
CA GLU A 578 -37.99 9.65 38.14
C GLU A 578 -39.24 10.42 37.68
N GLN A 579 -39.51 10.47 36.38
CA GLN A 579 -40.72 11.08 35.83
C GLN A 579 -41.98 10.31 36.27
N ALA A 580 -41.93 8.98 36.25
CA ALA A 580 -43.03 8.13 36.75
C ALA A 580 -43.25 8.33 38.26
N PHE A 581 -42.17 8.40 39.05
CA PHE A 581 -42.25 8.69 40.48
C PHE A 581 -42.83 10.09 40.74
N LYS A 582 -42.40 11.11 39.99
CA LYS A 582 -42.94 12.47 40.08
C LYS A 582 -44.41 12.53 39.71
N ALA A 583 -44.84 11.82 38.67
CA ALA A 583 -46.25 11.70 38.28
C ALA A 583 -47.09 11.01 39.36
N GLN A 584 -46.54 9.95 40.00
CA GLN A 584 -47.20 9.28 41.13
C GLN A 584 -47.33 10.20 42.34
N MET A 585 -46.30 11.00 42.64
CA MET A 585 -46.33 11.98 43.72
C MET A 585 -47.38 13.07 43.45
N LEU A 586 -47.46 13.59 42.23
CA LEU A 586 -48.48 14.57 41.82
C LEU A 586 -49.90 13.98 41.93
N ALA A 587 -50.12 12.75 41.44
CA ALA A 587 -51.41 12.09 41.61
C ALA A 587 -51.78 11.89 43.10
N SER A 588 -50.80 11.63 43.97
CA SER A 588 -51.03 11.52 45.41
C SER A 588 -51.36 12.87 46.07
N THR A 589 -50.80 13.97 45.57
CA THR A 589 -51.11 15.31 46.06
C THR A 589 -52.48 15.76 45.57
N ASP A 590 -52.83 15.47 44.32
CA ASP A 590 -54.15 15.77 43.74
C ASP A 590 -55.25 15.00 44.49
N GLU A 591 -55.02 13.74 44.83
CA GLU A 591 -55.95 12.92 45.63
C GLU A 591 -56.11 13.45 47.06
N ARG A 592 -55.04 13.98 47.66
CA ARG A 592 -55.11 14.65 48.98
C ARG A 592 -55.86 15.96 48.89
N GLU A 593 -55.61 16.76 47.86
CA GLU A 593 -56.32 18.02 47.61
C GLU A 593 -57.81 17.78 47.41
N LYS A 594 -58.18 16.77 46.62
CA LYS A 594 -59.59 16.38 46.43
C LYS A 594 -60.27 16.00 47.74
N LYS A 595 -59.61 15.20 48.58
CA LYS A 595 -60.12 14.84 49.92
C LYS A 595 -60.25 16.04 50.85
N LEU A 596 -59.32 16.99 50.76
CA LEU A 596 -59.40 18.24 51.52
C LEU A 596 -60.57 19.11 51.04
N LEU A 597 -60.79 19.21 49.73
CA LEU A 597 -61.92 19.94 49.15
C LEU A 597 -63.27 19.29 49.53
N GLU A 598 -63.37 17.96 49.50
CA GLU A 598 -64.55 17.23 50.01
C GLU A 598 -64.79 17.53 51.50
N ARG A 599 -63.73 17.53 52.31
CA ARG A 599 -63.83 17.85 53.74
C ARG A 599 -64.25 19.30 53.98
N VAL A 600 -63.74 20.25 53.20
CA VAL A 600 -64.15 21.66 53.25
C VAL A 600 -65.62 21.79 52.90
N ARG A 601 -66.09 21.12 51.85
CA ARG A 601 -67.50 21.10 51.44
C ARG A 601 -68.41 20.51 52.53
N ASP A 602 -68.00 19.41 53.15
CA ASP A 602 -68.73 18.82 54.28
C ASP A 602 -68.80 19.80 55.46
N LEU A 603 -67.69 20.48 55.77
CA LEU A 603 -67.65 21.49 56.83
C LEU A 603 -68.55 22.69 56.51
N GLU A 604 -68.56 23.18 55.27
CA GLU A 604 -69.47 24.24 54.83
C GLU A 604 -70.94 23.81 54.97
N GLN A 605 -71.28 22.58 54.58
CA GLN A 605 -72.61 22.02 54.74
C GLN A 605 -73.02 21.93 56.21
N THR A 606 -72.11 21.50 57.10
CA THR A 606 -72.38 21.46 58.55
C THR A 606 -72.52 22.86 59.16
N THR A 607 -71.76 23.85 58.65
CA THR A 607 -71.86 25.25 59.09
C THR A 607 -73.20 25.86 58.65
N TYR A 608 -73.65 25.56 57.44
CA TYR A 608 -74.98 25.95 56.95
C TYR A 608 -76.10 25.33 57.80
N ASN A 609 -76.02 24.03 58.09
CA ASN A 609 -77.01 23.34 58.92
C ASN A 609 -77.06 23.87 60.36
N THR A 610 -75.90 24.16 60.96
CA THR A 610 -75.83 24.73 62.32
C THR A 610 -76.29 26.18 62.37
N SER A 611 -76.06 26.97 61.32
CA SER A 611 -76.65 28.31 61.15
C SER A 611 -78.18 28.26 61.09
N GLY A 612 -78.75 27.29 60.35
CA GLY A 612 -80.21 27.09 60.28
C GLY A 612 -80.82 26.71 61.64
N LEU A 613 -80.12 25.89 62.43
CA LEU A 613 -80.53 25.57 63.80
C LEU A 613 -80.45 26.78 64.74
N LEU A 614 -79.46 27.66 64.55
CA LEU A 614 -79.31 28.89 65.32
C LEU A 614 -80.46 29.88 65.04
N GLU A 615 -80.84 30.05 63.77
CA GLU A 615 -82.00 30.88 63.40
C GLU A 615 -83.32 30.32 63.96
N ALA A 616 -83.50 28.99 63.97
CA ALA A 616 -84.67 28.36 64.56
C ALA A 616 -84.74 28.63 66.07
N ALA A 617 -83.62 28.48 66.78
CA ALA A 617 -83.53 28.78 68.22
C ALA A 617 -83.77 30.27 68.52
N GLN A 618 -83.29 31.18 67.66
CA GLN A 618 -83.55 32.62 67.79
C GLN A 618 -85.05 32.95 67.64
N LYS A 619 -85.74 32.34 66.68
CA LYS A 619 -87.20 32.51 66.51
C LYS A 619 -88.00 31.97 67.69
N GLU A 620 -87.60 30.83 68.25
CA GLU A 620 -88.21 30.32 69.49
C GLU A 620 -88.00 31.28 70.67
N LEU A 621 -86.80 31.83 70.82
CA LEU A 621 -86.49 32.78 71.90
C LEU A 621 -87.30 34.08 71.77
N GLU A 622 -87.53 34.56 70.55
CA GLU A 622 -88.43 35.69 70.28
C GLU A 622 -89.89 35.37 70.60
N SER A 623 -90.35 34.15 70.29
CA SER A 623 -91.70 33.71 70.63
C SER A 623 -91.92 33.64 72.15
N LEU A 624 -90.91 33.19 72.90
CA LEU A 624 -90.93 33.14 74.37
C LEU A 624 -90.94 34.55 74.97
N ARG A 625 -90.14 35.48 74.43
CA ARG A 625 -90.15 36.90 74.87
C ARG A 625 -91.50 37.59 74.65
N ARG A 626 -92.19 37.30 73.53
CA ARG A 626 -93.56 37.80 73.30
C ARG A 626 -94.52 37.28 74.36
N ARG A 627 -94.42 36.00 74.69
CA ARG A 627 -95.28 35.36 75.71
C ARG A 627 -95.00 35.90 77.12
N GLU A 628 -93.74 36.19 77.45
CA GLU A 628 -93.36 36.89 78.68
C GLU A 628 -93.96 38.30 78.75
N LYS A 629 -93.95 39.05 77.64
CA LYS A 629 -94.55 40.38 77.58
C LYS A 629 -96.07 40.34 77.76
N GLU A 630 -96.76 39.38 77.15
CA GLU A 630 -98.19 39.17 77.33
C GLU A 630 -98.54 38.80 78.79
N LEU A 631 -97.72 37.95 79.42
CA LEU A 631 -97.88 37.61 80.83
C LEU A 631 -97.64 38.82 81.75
N ALA A 632 -96.63 39.65 81.46
CA ALA A 632 -96.37 40.89 82.20
C ALA A 632 -97.51 41.91 82.05
N GLU A 633 -98.08 42.06 80.86
CA GLU A 633 -99.24 42.92 80.63
C GLU A 633 -100.50 42.39 81.34
N SER A 634 -100.67 41.06 81.42
CA SER A 634 -101.76 40.43 82.18
C SER A 634 -101.59 40.59 83.70
N ALA A 635 -100.35 40.55 84.19
CA ALA A 635 -100.02 40.76 85.60
C ALA A 635 -100.24 42.23 86.00
N ALA A 636 -99.83 43.19 85.17
CA ALA A 636 -100.06 44.62 85.40
C ALA A 636 -101.55 45.00 85.42
N ARG A 637 -102.40 44.31 84.63
CA ARG A 637 -103.87 44.48 84.68
C ARG A 637 -104.44 43.99 86.01
N ARG A 638 -104.02 42.82 86.48
CA ARG A 638 -104.44 42.25 87.77
C ARG A 638 -103.96 43.11 88.95
N GLU A 639 -102.76 43.66 88.87
CA GLU A 639 -102.21 44.57 89.89
C GLU A 639 -103.01 45.88 90.00
N LYS A 640 -103.50 46.41 88.88
CA LYS A 640 -104.39 47.58 88.84
C LYS A 640 -105.76 47.29 89.46
N GLU A 641 -106.34 46.13 89.15
CA GLU A 641 -107.60 45.67 89.73
C GLU A 641 -107.48 45.42 91.26
N TYR A 642 -106.37 44.84 91.72
CA TYR A 642 -106.13 44.67 93.15
C TYR A 642 -105.86 46.00 93.89
N ALA A 643 -105.22 46.98 93.24
CA ALA A 643 -105.02 48.31 93.82
C ALA A 643 -106.34 49.10 93.99
N GLU A 644 -107.30 48.96 93.06
CA GLU A 644 -108.63 49.56 93.17
C GLU A 644 -109.48 48.88 94.26
N GLN A 645 -109.46 47.54 94.34
CA GLN A 645 -110.16 46.79 95.41
C GLN A 645 -109.62 47.09 96.82
N ILE A 646 -108.30 47.35 96.96
CA ILE A 646 -107.69 47.76 98.24
C ILE A 646 -108.06 49.20 98.62
N ARG A 647 -108.31 50.10 97.66
CA ARG A 647 -108.76 51.48 97.92
C ARG A 647 -110.19 51.50 98.46
N GLU A 648 -111.08 50.71 97.85
CA GLU A 648 -112.48 50.57 98.28
C GLU A 648 -112.61 49.83 99.63
N ALA A 649 -111.72 48.87 99.91
CA ALA A 649 -111.63 48.21 101.21
C ALA A 649 -111.10 49.15 102.33
N LYS A 650 -110.27 50.16 102.00
CA LYS A 650 -109.76 51.15 102.97
C LYS A 650 -110.76 52.26 103.29
N GLU A 651 -111.58 52.70 102.32
CA GLU A 651 -112.65 53.69 102.53
C GLU A 651 -113.86 53.11 103.30
N SER A 652 -114.13 51.82 103.16
CA SER A 652 -115.16 51.11 103.95
C SER A 652 -114.66 50.69 105.35
N ALA A 653 -113.37 50.42 105.53
CA ALA A 653 -112.76 50.14 106.84
C ALA A 653 -112.58 51.40 107.72
N ALA A 654 -112.42 52.60 107.15
CA ALA A 654 -112.31 53.86 107.90
C ALA A 654 -113.64 54.38 108.48
N LYS A 655 -114.79 53.94 107.96
CA LYS A 655 -116.13 54.27 108.49
C LYS A 655 -116.65 53.24 109.50
N ALA A 656 -116.15 52.01 109.47
CA ALA A 656 -116.50 50.94 110.42
C ALA A 656 -115.60 50.91 111.69
N ALA A 657 -114.42 51.54 111.65
CA ALA A 657 -113.48 51.61 112.77
C ALA A 657 -113.83 52.64 113.87
N ALA A 658 -114.82 53.52 113.64
CA ALA A 658 -115.27 54.51 114.64
C ALA A 658 -116.47 54.03 115.49
N GLU A 659 -117.11 52.91 115.16
CA GLU A 659 -118.34 52.43 115.81
C GLU A 659 -118.18 51.11 116.58
N ILE A 660 -116.99 50.47 116.49
CA ILE A 660 -116.68 49.18 117.13
C ILE A 660 -115.58 49.33 118.22
N GLU A 661 -115.27 50.56 118.65
CA GLU A 661 -114.66 50.83 119.96
C GLU A 661 -115.71 50.81 121.09
N LYS A 662 -116.99 50.59 120.78
CA LYS A 662 -118.06 50.69 121.79
C LYS A 662 -118.56 49.37 122.37
N LEU A 663 -118.40 48.21 121.75
CA LEU A 663 -118.94 46.97 122.36
C LEU A 663 -118.07 45.73 122.10
N ARG A 664 -117.03 45.62 122.93
CA ARG A 664 -116.53 44.35 123.47
C ARG A 664 -117.70 43.55 124.09
N ALA A 665 -118.08 42.42 123.51
CA ALA A 665 -118.60 41.23 124.21
C ALA A 665 -118.80 40.05 123.24
N SER A 666 -118.46 38.84 123.72
CA SER A 666 -118.84 37.48 123.24
C SER A 666 -118.21 36.88 121.96
N GLN A 667 -117.25 35.95 122.17
CA GLN A 667 -117.10 34.53 121.70
C GLN A 667 -118.15 33.89 120.74
N PRO A 668 -117.99 32.62 120.22
CA PRO A 668 -116.82 31.73 119.93
C PRO A 668 -116.92 30.85 118.61
N ALA A 669 -115.82 30.15 118.19
CA ALA A 669 -115.66 28.83 117.45
C ALA A 669 -116.44 28.55 116.10
N PRO A 670 -116.22 27.46 115.27
CA PRO A 670 -115.23 26.34 115.18
C PRO A 670 -114.69 25.94 113.74
N ALA A 671 -114.01 24.77 113.71
CA ALA A 671 -113.31 23.89 112.73
C ALA A 671 -113.91 23.46 111.35
N ALA A 672 -113.02 22.93 110.46
CA ALA A 672 -113.07 21.62 109.72
C ALA A 672 -112.14 21.64 108.46
N ALA A 673 -111.79 20.56 107.76
CA ALA A 673 -111.06 19.30 108.02
C ALA A 673 -110.80 18.60 106.65
N GLY A 674 -109.64 17.96 106.46
CA GLY A 674 -109.46 16.79 105.57
C GLY A 674 -108.77 16.96 104.20
N GLU A 675 -107.44 16.81 104.12
CA GLU A 675 -106.73 16.38 102.89
C GLU A 675 -105.27 15.88 103.13
N GLU A 676 -105.04 15.15 104.23
CA GLU A 676 -103.71 14.56 104.58
C GLU A 676 -103.49 13.10 104.13
N LEU A 677 -104.42 12.45 103.42
CA LEU A 677 -104.28 11.03 103.05
C LEU A 677 -104.03 10.73 101.56
N ARG A 678 -103.86 11.76 100.71
CA ARG A 678 -103.55 11.60 99.27
C ARG A 678 -102.10 11.91 98.88
N LYS A 679 -101.34 12.66 99.70
CA LYS A 679 -99.94 13.03 99.38
C LYS A 679 -98.88 12.01 99.81
N ILE A 680 -99.22 11.03 100.65
CA ILE A 680 -98.26 10.03 101.15
C ILE A 680 -98.14 8.83 100.18
N ALA A 681 -99.22 8.47 99.46
CA ALA A 681 -99.20 7.38 98.47
C ALA A 681 -98.49 7.75 97.15
N ASP A 682 -98.48 9.04 96.76
CA ASP A 682 -97.76 9.53 95.58
C ASP A 682 -96.23 9.59 95.80
N LEU A 683 -95.77 9.72 97.05
CA LEU A 683 -94.35 9.79 97.39
C LEU A 683 -93.67 8.41 97.44
N GLU A 684 -94.41 7.32 97.72
CA GLU A 684 -93.87 5.95 97.70
C GLU A 684 -93.71 5.40 96.26
N SER A 685 -94.59 5.82 95.34
CA SER A 685 -94.50 5.49 93.90
C SER A 685 -93.31 6.19 93.22
N GLN A 686 -93.01 7.43 93.61
CA GLN A 686 -91.86 8.21 93.11
C GLN A 686 -90.51 7.65 93.61
N LEU A 687 -90.47 7.02 94.78
CA LEU A 687 -89.25 6.44 95.36
C LEU A 687 -88.91 5.05 94.79
N ALA A 688 -89.91 4.31 94.30
CA ALA A 688 -89.72 3.08 93.52
C ALA A 688 -89.22 3.37 92.10
N ALA A 689 -89.69 4.45 91.47
CA ALA A 689 -89.20 4.91 90.16
C ALA A 689 -87.73 5.38 90.21
N ALA A 690 -87.33 6.10 91.27
CA ALA A 690 -85.96 6.56 91.45
C ALA A 690 -84.94 5.43 91.71
N ARG A 691 -85.36 4.32 92.36
CA ARG A 691 -84.50 3.15 92.57
C ARG A 691 -84.22 2.37 91.28
N GLU A 692 -85.19 2.31 90.37
CA GLU A 692 -85.02 1.61 89.09
C GLU A 692 -84.29 2.45 88.04
N GLU A 693 -84.36 3.78 88.16
CA GLU A 693 -83.51 4.71 87.41
C GLU A 693 -82.05 4.67 87.90
N SER A 694 -81.82 4.55 89.21
CA SER A 694 -80.47 4.32 89.78
C SER A 694 -79.89 2.95 89.41
N LYS A 695 -80.73 1.92 89.23
CA LYS A 695 -80.31 0.57 88.78
C LYS A 695 -79.95 0.57 87.29
N ARG A 696 -80.73 1.28 86.45
CA ARG A 696 -80.40 1.54 85.04
C ARG A 696 -79.10 2.31 84.85
N LEU A 697 -78.82 3.31 85.70
CA LEU A 697 -77.57 4.08 85.65
C LEU A 697 -76.37 3.25 86.14
N ALA A 698 -76.55 2.36 87.11
CA ALA A 698 -75.52 1.41 87.55
C ALA A 698 -75.21 0.34 86.49
N GLU A 699 -76.21 -0.14 85.74
CA GLU A 699 -76.03 -1.04 84.60
C GLU A 699 -75.38 -0.35 83.39
N GLN A 700 -75.67 0.94 83.15
CA GLN A 700 -74.99 1.76 82.15
C GLN A 700 -73.52 2.04 82.49
N LEU A 701 -73.18 2.20 83.79
CA LEU A 701 -71.79 2.30 84.25
C LEU A 701 -71.03 0.96 84.12
N LYS A 702 -71.66 -0.17 84.44
CA LYS A 702 -71.08 -1.51 84.22
C LYS A 702 -70.86 -1.82 82.73
N ALA A 703 -71.74 -1.34 81.85
CA ALA A 703 -71.58 -1.44 80.41
C ALA A 703 -70.44 -0.56 79.88
N ARG A 704 -70.28 0.65 80.43
CA ARG A 704 -69.17 1.59 80.12
C ARG A 704 -67.81 1.10 80.64
N GLU A 705 -67.76 0.45 81.80
CA GLU A 705 -66.55 -0.18 82.33
C GLU A 705 -66.11 -1.39 81.49
N LEU A 706 -67.07 -2.20 81.01
CA LEU A 706 -66.80 -3.30 80.07
C LEU A 706 -66.35 -2.80 78.67
N GLU A 707 -66.82 -1.63 78.25
CA GLU A 707 -66.38 -0.93 77.02
C GLU A 707 -64.96 -0.34 77.17
N LEU A 708 -64.63 0.17 78.36
CA LEU A 708 -63.28 0.63 78.70
C LEU A 708 -62.30 -0.54 78.86
N GLU A 709 -62.69 -1.68 79.43
CA GLU A 709 -61.88 -2.91 79.45
C GLU A 709 -61.64 -3.47 78.03
N LYS A 710 -62.63 -3.37 77.13
CA LYS A 710 -62.45 -3.71 75.70
C LYS A 710 -61.49 -2.75 75.00
N LEU A 711 -61.59 -1.43 75.24
CA LEU A 711 -60.68 -0.44 74.64
C LEU A 711 -59.25 -0.51 75.22
N VAL A 712 -59.08 -0.90 76.49
CA VAL A 712 -57.77 -1.13 77.11
C VAL A 712 -57.15 -2.46 76.65
N THR A 713 -57.95 -3.52 76.43
CA THR A 713 -57.46 -4.79 75.86
C THR A 713 -57.20 -4.71 74.35
N GLU A 714 -57.87 -3.80 73.62
CA GLU A 714 -57.66 -3.51 72.19
C GLU A 714 -56.47 -2.54 71.96
N ALA A 715 -56.16 -1.67 72.93
CA ALA A 715 -54.91 -0.91 72.98
C ALA A 715 -53.69 -1.77 73.41
N ALA A 716 -53.90 -2.80 74.25
CA ALA A 716 -52.87 -3.77 74.60
C ALA A 716 -52.60 -4.82 73.50
N ARG A 717 -53.56 -5.10 72.60
CA ARG A 717 -53.37 -6.01 71.44
C ARG A 717 -52.71 -5.36 70.22
N LYS A 718 -52.62 -4.03 70.14
CA LYS A 718 -51.92 -3.32 69.05
C LYS A 718 -50.49 -2.87 69.41
N THR A 719 -49.96 -3.32 70.55
CA THR A 719 -48.59 -3.02 71.01
C THR A 719 -47.78 -4.27 71.40
N ALA A 720 -48.12 -5.43 70.82
CA ALA A 720 -47.37 -6.68 71.00
C ALA A 720 -47.22 -7.44 69.68
N ASP A 721 -46.37 -6.92 68.78
CA ASP A 721 -45.59 -7.73 67.84
C ASP A 721 -44.39 -6.89 67.32
N ALA A 722 -43.33 -6.85 68.15
CA ALA A 722 -41.92 -6.64 67.84
C ALA A 722 -41.20 -6.04 69.05
N SER A 723 -40.83 -6.93 69.97
CA SER A 723 -40.01 -6.66 71.15
C SER A 723 -38.60 -6.16 70.82
N LEU A 724 -38.18 -5.14 71.60
CA LEU A 724 -36.91 -5.00 72.35
C LEU A 724 -35.60 -4.99 71.51
N SER A 725 -34.72 -3.99 71.55
CA SER A 725 -34.37 -3.06 72.63
C SER A 725 -33.70 -1.78 72.09
N ILE A 726 -34.10 -0.62 72.63
CA ILE A 726 -33.24 0.57 72.76
C ILE A 726 -33.50 1.16 74.14
N PRO A 727 -32.47 1.39 74.97
CA PRO A 727 -32.50 2.45 75.96
C PRO A 727 -31.67 3.67 75.49
N ALA A 728 -32.37 4.80 75.52
CA ALA A 728 -31.93 6.13 75.97
C ALA A 728 -30.68 6.79 75.35
N GLY A 729 -30.92 7.97 74.76
CA GLY A 729 -29.95 9.08 74.76
C GLY A 729 -29.88 9.86 73.45
N GLN A 730 -30.69 10.92 73.32
CA GLN A 730 -30.57 12.00 72.32
C GLN A 730 -29.21 12.74 72.42
N PRO A 731 -28.82 13.66 71.49
CA PRO A 731 -29.47 14.12 70.27
C PRO A 731 -28.58 14.07 69.00
N ALA A 732 -29.24 14.26 67.86
CA ALA A 732 -28.65 14.54 66.57
C ALA A 732 -27.80 15.82 66.58
N GLN A 733 -26.55 15.70 66.14
CA GLN A 733 -25.79 16.73 65.44
C GLN A 733 -24.96 16.07 64.34
N THR A 734 -25.02 16.59 63.12
CA THR A 734 -23.91 16.54 62.16
C THR A 734 -23.43 17.98 61.96
N PRO A 735 -22.21 18.25 61.43
CA PRO A 735 -21.23 17.34 60.83
C PRO A 735 -19.77 17.52 61.36
N ARG A 736 -18.89 16.54 61.05
CA ARG A 736 -17.50 16.32 61.56
C ARG A 736 -17.45 15.52 62.86
N THR A 737 -17.53 14.20 62.74
CA THR A 737 -17.64 13.27 63.88
C THR A 737 -16.50 12.26 63.98
N TRP A 738 -15.66 12.13 62.95
CA TRP A 738 -14.61 11.13 62.97
C TRP A 738 -13.35 11.64 63.66
N ARG A 739 -12.83 10.87 64.61
CA ARG A 739 -11.52 11.07 65.22
C ARG A 739 -10.64 9.88 64.92
N MET A 740 -9.36 10.15 64.71
CA MET A 740 -8.33 9.15 64.46
C MET A 740 -7.31 9.19 65.59
N ARG A 741 -6.79 8.05 65.98
CA ARG A 741 -5.82 7.91 67.04
C ARG A 741 -4.70 6.98 66.58
N SER A 742 -3.48 7.51 66.47
CA SER A 742 -2.30 6.72 66.11
C SER A 742 -1.73 5.96 67.33
N ASP A 743 -1.88 6.54 68.52
CA ASP A 743 -1.53 5.95 69.81
C ASP A 743 -2.48 6.50 70.90
N PRO A 744 -2.64 5.87 72.08
CA PRO A 744 -3.59 6.30 73.10
C PRO A 744 -3.49 7.78 73.54
N GLN A 745 -2.38 8.45 73.27
CA GLN A 745 -2.10 9.84 73.66
C GLN A 745 -2.34 10.87 72.55
N HIS A 746 -2.33 10.46 71.26
CA HIS A 746 -2.48 11.36 70.12
C HIS A 746 -3.78 11.12 69.34
N VAL A 747 -4.78 11.98 69.60
CA VAL A 747 -6.07 12.00 68.89
C VAL A 747 -6.13 13.17 67.91
N TYR A 748 -6.38 12.85 66.64
CA TYR A 748 -6.56 13.76 65.52
C TYR A 748 -8.04 13.86 65.13
N GLY A 749 -8.50 15.06 64.77
CA GLY A 749 -9.89 15.34 64.42
C GLY A 749 -10.57 16.33 65.39
N PRO A 750 -11.86 16.64 65.20
CA PRO A 750 -12.83 15.93 64.34
C PRO A 750 -12.70 16.24 62.84
N VAL A 751 -12.81 15.20 62.02
CA VAL A 751 -12.82 15.26 60.55
C VAL A 751 -14.08 14.60 59.96
N THR A 752 -14.33 14.87 58.68
CA THR A 752 -15.36 14.19 57.89
C THR A 752 -14.91 12.80 57.45
N LEU A 753 -15.85 11.95 57.06
CA LEU A 753 -15.52 10.64 56.50
C LEU A 753 -14.72 10.76 55.19
N ALA A 754 -15.02 11.77 54.37
CA ALA A 754 -14.29 12.08 53.15
C ALA A 754 -12.81 12.39 53.46
N GLU A 755 -12.55 13.31 54.40
CA GLU A 755 -11.17 13.64 54.82
C GLU A 755 -10.43 12.42 55.39
N LEU A 756 -11.12 11.54 56.12
CA LEU A 756 -10.53 10.30 56.65
C LEU A 756 -10.20 9.29 55.54
N ARG A 757 -11.04 9.22 54.48
CA ARG A 757 -10.76 8.42 53.28
C ARG A 757 -9.59 8.97 52.48
N ASP A 758 -9.46 10.29 52.40
CA ASP A 758 -8.30 10.93 51.75
C ASP A 758 -7.01 10.62 52.50
N TRP A 759 -7.04 10.60 53.84
CA TRP A 759 -5.88 10.20 54.65
C TRP A 759 -5.49 8.73 54.42
N ALA A 760 -6.49 7.84 54.26
CA ALA A 760 -6.24 6.46 53.88
C ALA A 760 -5.64 6.33 52.47
N ALA A 761 -6.15 7.10 51.51
CA ALA A 761 -5.63 7.14 50.14
C ALA A 761 -4.19 7.68 50.04
N GLN A 762 -3.82 8.60 50.92
CA GLN A 762 -2.49 9.21 51.00
C GLN A 762 -1.50 8.40 51.87
N CYS A 763 -1.85 7.19 52.31
CA CYS A 763 -1.04 6.39 53.25
C CYS A 763 -0.75 7.08 54.61
N ARG A 764 -1.49 8.13 54.98
CA ARG A 764 -1.35 8.83 56.27
C ARG A 764 -2.11 8.15 57.40
N LEU A 765 -3.01 7.22 57.05
CA LEU A 765 -3.77 6.39 57.98
C LEU A 765 -3.32 4.94 57.84
N SER A 766 -2.65 4.39 58.85
CA SER A 766 -2.29 2.98 58.90
C SER A 766 -3.50 2.12 59.31
N PRO A 767 -3.58 0.84 58.89
CA PRO A 767 -4.72 -0.03 59.20
C PRO A 767 -4.90 -0.30 60.70
N GLU A 768 -3.80 -0.23 61.44
CA GLU A 768 -3.73 -0.40 62.90
C GLU A 768 -4.12 0.86 63.68
N HIS A 769 -4.16 2.03 63.03
CA HIS A 769 -4.62 3.25 63.69
C HIS A 769 -6.10 3.10 64.02
N GLU A 770 -6.53 3.62 65.16
CA GLU A 770 -7.91 3.51 65.58
C GLU A 770 -8.71 4.73 65.15
N VAL A 771 -9.96 4.53 64.74
CA VAL A 771 -10.88 5.58 64.37
C VAL A 771 -12.18 5.45 65.15
N SER A 772 -12.85 6.57 65.40
CA SER A 772 -14.05 6.62 66.23
C SER A 772 -15.05 7.65 65.70
N LYS A 773 -16.33 7.27 65.59
CA LYS A 773 -17.44 8.16 65.19
C LYS A 773 -17.98 8.98 66.37
N ASP A 774 -17.78 8.52 67.59
CA ASP A 774 -18.35 9.06 68.83
C ASP A 774 -17.27 9.57 69.80
N GLY A 775 -16.00 9.26 69.55
CA GLY A 775 -14.86 9.53 70.44
C GLY A 775 -14.72 8.55 71.60
N ALA A 776 -15.65 7.59 71.73
CA ALA A 776 -15.71 6.64 72.84
C ALA A 776 -15.38 5.21 72.37
N THR A 777 -15.93 4.81 71.22
CA THR A 777 -15.74 3.50 70.60
C THR A 777 -14.64 3.59 69.56
N TRP A 778 -13.50 2.97 69.82
CA TRP A 778 -12.33 3.00 68.94
C TRP A 778 -12.20 1.66 68.22
N VAL A 779 -12.12 1.71 66.90
CA VAL A 779 -11.98 0.52 66.04
C VAL A 779 -10.80 0.69 65.09
N PRO A 780 -10.04 -0.37 64.76
CA PRO A 780 -8.95 -0.27 63.78
C PRO A 780 -9.46 0.23 62.43
N ALA A 781 -8.72 1.13 61.79
CA ALA A 781 -9.07 1.72 60.51
C ALA A 781 -9.27 0.63 59.43
N GLY A 782 -8.46 -0.43 59.44
CA GLY A 782 -8.58 -1.57 58.54
C GLY A 782 -9.82 -2.44 58.76
N SER A 783 -10.62 -2.17 59.81
CA SER A 783 -11.90 -2.83 60.07
C SER A 783 -13.11 -2.01 59.62
N VAL A 784 -12.92 -0.73 59.26
CA VAL A 784 -13.99 0.19 58.85
C VAL A 784 -14.27 0.04 57.36
N PRO A 785 -15.43 -0.53 56.96
CA PRO A 785 -15.75 -0.77 55.54
C PRO A 785 -15.77 0.53 54.71
N GLU A 786 -16.14 1.65 55.33
CA GLU A 786 -16.21 2.95 54.67
C GLU A 786 -14.85 3.48 54.19
N LEU A 787 -13.73 2.98 54.75
CA LEU A 787 -12.36 3.36 54.36
C LEU A 787 -11.78 2.52 53.21
N ARG A 788 -12.45 1.43 52.83
CA ARG A 788 -12.09 0.55 51.69
C ARG A 788 -10.63 0.06 51.70
N MET A 789 -10.09 -0.17 52.90
CA MET A 789 -8.79 -0.80 53.13
C MET A 789 -8.91 -2.31 52.95
N ASP A 790 -9.06 -2.76 51.71
CA ASP A 790 -9.35 -4.17 51.37
C ASP A 790 -8.21 -4.88 50.62
N TRP A 791 -7.09 -4.22 50.30
CA TRP A 791 -6.02 -4.78 49.46
C TRP A 791 -4.71 -5.00 50.22
N MET A 792 -4.11 -6.18 50.08
CA MET A 792 -2.80 -6.53 50.62
C MET A 792 -1.76 -6.55 49.50
N ILE A 793 -0.55 -6.06 49.76
CA ILE A 793 0.59 -6.10 48.83
C ILE A 793 1.47 -7.29 49.21
N GLU A 794 1.77 -8.18 48.28
CA GLU A 794 2.70 -9.29 48.48
C GLU A 794 4.13 -8.82 48.14
N LEU A 795 4.99 -8.67 49.15
CA LEU A 795 6.38 -8.23 48.98
C LEU A 795 7.26 -9.38 48.45
N ALA A 796 8.42 -9.05 47.89
CA ALA A 796 9.32 -10.02 47.25
C ALA A 796 9.89 -11.09 48.22
N ASP A 797 9.88 -10.81 49.53
CA ASP A 797 10.27 -11.74 50.60
C ASP A 797 9.13 -12.69 51.03
N GLY A 798 7.96 -12.60 50.38
CA GLY A 798 6.77 -13.39 50.69
C GLY A 798 5.96 -12.86 51.86
N SER A 799 6.32 -11.73 52.45
CA SER A 799 5.52 -11.07 53.48
C SER A 799 4.40 -10.23 52.87
N GLU A 800 3.27 -10.10 53.59
CA GLU A 800 2.12 -9.32 53.15
C GLU A 800 2.08 -7.98 53.88
N CYS A 801 2.02 -6.89 53.13
CA CYS A 801 1.96 -5.53 53.65
C CYS A 801 0.58 -4.92 53.33
N GLY A 802 -0.15 -4.47 54.35
CA GLY A 802 -1.48 -3.87 54.20
C GLY A 802 -2.37 -4.12 55.41
N PRO A 803 -3.69 -3.85 55.32
CA PRO A 803 -4.45 -3.56 54.11
C PRO A 803 -4.51 -2.08 53.68
N PHE A 804 -4.36 -1.81 52.39
CA PHE A 804 -4.42 -0.49 51.78
C PHE A 804 -5.68 -0.32 50.90
N PRO A 805 -6.15 0.92 50.68
CA PRO A 805 -7.10 1.21 49.62
C PRO A 805 -6.40 1.27 48.25
N ILE A 806 -7.09 0.96 47.15
CA ILE A 806 -6.52 0.96 45.78
C ILE A 806 -5.77 2.27 45.43
N PRO A 807 -6.28 3.47 45.75
CA PRO A 807 -5.57 4.72 45.45
C PRO A 807 -4.19 4.81 46.11
N ALA A 808 -4.05 4.27 47.32
CA ALA A 808 -2.78 4.26 48.05
C ALA A 808 -1.76 3.34 47.37
N VAL A 809 -2.20 2.14 46.96
CA VAL A 809 -1.36 1.18 46.23
C VAL A 809 -0.84 1.80 44.92
N ARG A 810 -1.69 2.52 44.19
CA ARG A 810 -1.28 3.21 42.95
C ARG A 810 -0.31 4.35 43.23
N THR A 811 -0.53 5.15 44.26
CA THR A 811 0.41 6.22 44.64
C THR A 811 1.77 5.64 44.99
N MET A 812 1.81 4.51 45.70
CA MET A 812 3.06 3.79 46.00
C MET A 812 3.75 3.24 44.74
N LEU A 813 3.00 2.87 43.70
CA LEU A 813 3.56 2.49 42.40
C LEU A 813 4.12 3.70 41.65
N ASP A 814 3.35 4.78 41.58
CA ASP A 814 3.72 6.01 40.86
C ASP A 814 4.95 6.68 41.51
N ASP A 815 5.07 6.63 42.83
CA ASP A 815 6.24 7.08 43.61
C ASP A 815 7.43 6.09 43.56
N GLY A 816 7.25 4.92 42.92
CA GLY A 816 8.29 3.89 42.78
C GLY A 816 8.61 3.11 44.06
N VAL A 817 7.76 3.20 45.09
CA VAL A 817 7.90 2.50 46.37
C VAL A 817 7.64 1.00 46.21
N ILE A 818 6.75 0.62 45.30
CA ILE A 818 6.48 -0.79 44.95
C ILE A 818 6.74 -1.03 43.45
N PRO A 819 7.40 -2.14 43.07
CA PRO A 819 7.61 -2.49 41.68
C PRO A 819 6.31 -2.74 40.89
N PRO A 820 6.29 -2.49 39.56
CA PRO A 820 5.09 -2.71 38.74
C PRO A 820 4.58 -4.15 38.71
N HIS A 821 5.48 -5.12 38.88
CA HIS A 821 5.17 -6.55 38.85
C HIS A 821 4.77 -7.11 40.23
N THR A 822 4.66 -6.25 41.25
CA THR A 822 4.20 -6.66 42.58
C THR A 822 2.75 -7.15 42.50
N GLN A 823 2.45 -8.25 43.20
CA GLN A 823 1.09 -8.78 43.30
C GLN A 823 0.34 -8.11 44.45
N ILE A 824 -0.92 -7.79 44.21
CA ILE A 824 -1.86 -7.37 45.25
C ILE A 824 -3.00 -8.36 45.35
N ARG A 825 -3.46 -8.60 46.57
CA ARG A 825 -4.54 -9.52 46.87
C ARG A 825 -5.66 -8.85 47.64
N HIS A 826 -6.88 -8.97 47.15
CA HIS A 826 -8.06 -8.51 47.86
C HIS A 826 -8.36 -9.43 49.06
N ARG A 827 -8.44 -8.85 50.26
CA ARG A 827 -8.52 -9.57 51.54
C ARG A 827 -9.78 -10.44 51.67
N LYS A 828 -10.92 -10.03 51.07
CA LYS A 828 -12.20 -10.74 51.21
C LYS A 828 -12.48 -11.75 50.10
N THR A 829 -12.09 -11.44 48.87
CA THR A 829 -12.38 -12.27 47.70
C THR A 829 -11.20 -13.18 47.34
N GLY A 830 -10.01 -12.89 47.85
CA GLY A 830 -8.78 -13.60 47.49
C GLY A 830 -8.27 -13.26 46.08
N GLU A 831 -8.93 -12.35 45.37
CA GLU A 831 -8.59 -11.95 44.01
C GLU A 831 -7.17 -11.36 43.97
N LYS A 832 -6.35 -11.85 43.04
CA LYS A 832 -4.97 -11.39 42.85
C LYS A 832 -4.88 -10.57 41.57
N LEU A 833 -4.32 -9.37 41.66
CA LEU A 833 -4.04 -8.50 40.53
C LEU A 833 -2.55 -8.14 40.53
N GLN A 834 -2.00 -7.80 39.37
CA GLN A 834 -0.68 -7.16 39.32
C GLN A 834 -0.85 -5.66 39.43
N VAL A 835 0.08 -5.01 40.14
CA VAL A 835 0.05 -3.57 40.37
C VAL A 835 0.12 -2.79 39.05
N SER A 836 0.80 -3.29 38.02
CA SER A 836 0.81 -2.74 36.66
C SER A 836 -0.55 -2.68 35.99
N ASP A 837 -1.50 -3.56 36.35
CA ASP A 837 -2.85 -3.56 35.77
C ASP A 837 -3.64 -2.30 36.17
N LEU A 838 -3.25 -1.64 37.27
CA LEU A 838 -3.81 -0.36 37.73
C LEU A 838 -3.35 0.84 36.89
N GLN A 839 -2.33 0.69 36.03
CA GLN A 839 -1.86 1.72 35.08
C GLN A 839 -2.59 1.66 33.73
N SER A 840 -3.49 0.71 33.53
CA SER A 840 -4.32 0.63 32.33
C SER A 840 -5.14 1.93 32.13
N PRO A 841 -5.28 2.45 30.89
CA PRO A 841 -6.14 3.59 30.59
C PRO A 841 -7.58 3.41 31.10
N ALA A 842 -8.08 2.18 31.13
CA ALA A 842 -9.40 1.85 31.67
C ALA A 842 -9.49 2.00 33.20
N ALA A 843 -8.41 1.70 33.93
CA ALA A 843 -8.32 1.90 35.38
C ALA A 843 -8.15 3.38 35.73
N ALA A 844 -7.44 4.16 34.90
CA ALA A 844 -7.37 5.61 35.02
C ALA A 844 -8.75 6.28 34.85
N LEU A 845 -9.53 5.86 33.86
CA LEU A 845 -10.87 6.39 33.61
C LEU A 845 -11.87 6.07 34.74
N LEU A 846 -11.84 4.83 35.26
CA LEU A 846 -12.67 4.42 36.40
C LEU A 846 -12.33 5.20 37.69
N MET A 847 -11.05 5.55 37.88
CA MET A 847 -10.60 6.31 39.03
C MET A 847 -10.84 7.81 38.90
N GLU A 848 -10.75 8.37 37.70
CA GLU A 848 -11.14 9.75 37.41
C GLU A 848 -12.66 9.93 37.61
N LEU A 849 -13.45 8.92 37.22
CA LEU A 849 -14.88 8.82 37.53
C LEU A 849 -15.13 8.66 39.04
N PHE A 850 -14.30 7.89 39.75
CA PHE A 850 -14.44 7.69 41.19
C PHE A 850 -14.05 8.94 42.00
N ALA A 851 -13.03 9.68 41.56
CA ALA A 851 -12.60 10.95 42.15
C ALA A 851 -13.65 12.04 41.94
N THR A 852 -14.26 12.12 40.74
CA THR A 852 -15.41 13.01 40.49
C THR A 852 -16.63 12.62 41.31
N VAL A 853 -16.99 11.34 41.39
CA VAL A 853 -18.11 10.87 42.23
C VAL A 853 -17.85 11.09 43.73
N CYS A 854 -16.61 10.95 44.22
CA CYS A 854 -16.27 11.25 45.61
C CYS A 854 -16.26 12.77 45.88
N ALA A 855 -15.83 13.59 44.92
CA ALA A 855 -15.88 15.05 45.02
C ALA A 855 -17.33 15.55 45.01
N GLU A 856 -18.19 14.99 44.15
CA GLU A 856 -19.63 15.27 44.11
C GLU A 856 -20.33 14.77 45.38
N ALA A 857 -20.02 13.58 45.88
CA ALA A 857 -20.53 13.09 47.16
C ALA A 857 -20.08 13.98 48.33
N GLY A 858 -18.83 14.46 48.32
CA GLY A 858 -18.32 15.41 49.31
C GLY A 858 -18.97 16.80 49.20
N GLU A 859 -19.36 17.23 47.99
CA GLU A 859 -20.14 18.44 47.75
C GLU A 859 -21.59 18.28 48.25
N ILE A 860 -22.21 17.14 48.00
CA ILE A 860 -23.55 16.79 48.50
C ILE A 860 -23.54 16.68 50.03
N GLU A 861 -22.52 16.09 50.64
CA GLU A 861 -22.35 16.06 52.10
C GLU A 861 -22.16 17.47 52.67
N ARG A 862 -21.42 18.36 51.99
CA ARG A 862 -21.28 19.77 52.37
C ARG A 862 -22.58 20.55 52.20
N GLN A 863 -23.36 20.28 51.17
CA GLN A 863 -24.69 20.86 50.94
C GLN A 863 -25.70 20.37 51.98
N LEU A 864 -25.69 19.08 52.33
CA LEU A 864 -26.51 18.48 53.37
C LEU A 864 -26.13 19.02 54.76
N ALA A 865 -24.83 19.17 55.04
CA ALA A 865 -24.32 19.82 56.25
C ALA A 865 -24.81 21.27 56.35
N SER A 866 -24.73 22.04 55.26
CA SER A 866 -25.26 23.40 55.19
C SER A 866 -26.79 23.44 55.36
N ALA A 867 -27.52 22.48 54.79
CA ALA A 867 -28.97 22.37 54.93
C ALA A 867 -29.39 22.00 56.36
N LEU A 868 -28.64 21.10 57.03
CA LEU A 868 -28.86 20.76 58.43
C LEU A 868 -28.47 21.91 59.37
N GLN A 869 -27.44 22.70 59.03
CA GLN A 869 -27.13 23.94 59.73
C GLN A 869 -28.26 24.96 59.60
N ARG A 870 -28.84 25.13 58.40
CA ARG A 870 -30.03 25.95 58.17
C ARG A 870 -31.25 25.43 58.92
N ALA A 871 -31.47 24.11 58.94
CA ALA A 871 -32.55 23.49 59.70
C ALA A 871 -32.38 23.70 61.21
N SER A 872 -31.16 23.54 61.75
CA SER A 872 -30.86 23.81 63.16
C SER A 872 -31.04 25.29 63.52
N ARG A 873 -30.74 26.20 62.57
CA ARG A 873 -30.94 27.64 62.72
C ARG A 873 -32.42 27.99 62.70
N LEU A 874 -33.21 27.36 61.82
CA LEU A 874 -34.66 27.47 61.76
C LEU A 874 -35.34 26.83 62.99
N ASP A 875 -34.82 25.73 63.53
CA ASP A 875 -35.27 25.13 64.77
C ASP A 875 -34.91 25.99 65.99
N ALA A 876 -33.75 26.65 65.98
CA ALA A 876 -33.37 27.64 66.99
C ALA A 876 -34.24 28.91 66.89
N GLU A 877 -34.59 29.36 65.69
CA GLU A 877 -35.52 30.46 65.42
C GLU A 877 -36.97 30.07 65.77
N LEU A 878 -37.40 28.83 65.54
CA LEU A 878 -38.70 28.29 65.98
C LEU A 878 -38.75 28.09 67.49
N ALA A 879 -37.66 27.67 68.12
CA ALA A 879 -37.54 27.60 69.58
C ALA A 879 -37.46 29.00 70.21
N ALA A 880 -36.90 30.00 69.50
CA ALA A 880 -36.93 31.41 69.87
C ALA A 880 -38.31 32.02 69.67
N LEU A 881 -39.04 31.66 68.62
CA LEU A 881 -40.43 32.04 68.35
C LEU A 881 -41.42 31.35 69.29
N ARG A 882 -41.16 30.11 69.72
CA ARG A 882 -41.92 29.42 70.79
C ARG A 882 -41.64 30.03 72.16
N ARG A 883 -40.40 30.47 72.42
CA ARG A 883 -40.05 31.25 73.61
C ARG A 883 -40.66 32.65 73.60
N ALA A 884 -40.66 33.34 72.44
CA ALA A 884 -41.33 34.62 72.21
C ALA A 884 -42.87 34.50 72.12
N SER A 885 -43.40 33.33 71.81
CA SER A 885 -44.83 32.99 71.92
C SER A 885 -45.22 32.62 73.37
N SER A 886 -44.24 32.39 74.26
CA SER A 886 -44.45 32.10 75.68
C SER A 886 -44.17 33.29 76.60
N GLN A 887 -43.65 34.40 76.06
CA GLN A 887 -43.49 35.67 76.77
C GLN A 887 -43.93 36.81 75.86
N ASP A 888 -45.01 37.47 76.28
CA ASP A 888 -45.61 38.68 75.73
C ASP A 888 -46.28 38.61 74.35
N SER A 889 -47.59 38.34 74.37
CA SER A 889 -48.51 39.23 73.65
C SER A 889 -49.87 39.36 74.36
N PRO A 890 -50.38 40.60 74.55
CA PRO A 890 -51.55 40.94 75.35
C PRO A 890 -52.86 40.61 74.61
N ALA A 891 -53.17 39.33 74.48
CA ALA A 891 -54.45 38.86 73.94
C ALA A 891 -55.04 37.69 74.75
N ARG A 892 -54.82 37.70 76.07
CA ARG A 892 -55.46 36.75 77.01
C ARG A 892 -56.04 37.43 78.27
N ALA A 893 -56.52 38.67 78.13
CA ALA A 893 -57.09 39.46 79.23
C ALA A 893 -58.52 40.02 79.00
N VAL A 894 -59.23 39.71 77.90
CA VAL A 894 -60.55 40.35 77.61
C VAL A 894 -61.75 39.39 77.49
N LEU A 895 -61.60 38.08 77.70
CA LEU A 895 -62.77 37.17 77.77
C LEU A 895 -62.76 36.32 79.04
N ARG A 896 -62.77 36.97 80.21
CA ARG A 896 -63.21 36.31 81.44
C ARG A 896 -64.01 37.17 82.43
N HIS A 897 -64.58 38.31 82.05
CA HIS A 897 -65.46 39.08 82.93
C HIS A 897 -66.74 39.50 82.19
N PHE A 898 -67.81 38.71 82.32
CA PHE A 898 -69.18 39.20 82.58
C PHE A 898 -70.14 38.02 82.78
N GLN A 899 -70.08 37.37 83.94
CA GLN A 899 -71.26 36.89 84.69
C GLN A 899 -70.90 36.83 86.18
N GLN A 900 -71.33 37.84 86.94
CA GLN A 900 -72.00 37.74 88.25
C GLN A 900 -72.01 39.10 88.97
N LYS A 901 -73.22 39.61 89.27
CA LYS A 901 -73.52 40.62 90.32
C LYS A 901 -73.26 40.01 91.73
N PRO A 902 -73.27 40.75 92.88
CA PRO A 902 -73.72 42.13 93.15
C PRO A 902 -72.83 43.02 94.08
N ASN A 903 -73.15 44.34 94.09
CA ASN A 903 -73.18 45.42 95.14
C ASN A 903 -72.78 45.10 96.61
N PRO A 904 -72.52 46.07 97.55
CA PRO A 904 -72.32 47.55 97.52
C PRO A 904 -71.14 48.10 98.40
N ASN A 905 -70.51 49.24 98.05
CA ASN A 905 -70.25 50.36 98.98
C ASN A 905 -69.36 51.47 98.38
N ASN A 906 -69.97 52.65 98.37
CA ASN A 906 -69.43 53.99 98.58
C ASN A 906 -68.51 54.66 97.53
N PRO A 907 -68.76 55.96 97.25
CA PRO A 907 -68.34 56.68 96.05
C PRO A 907 -67.10 57.54 96.30
N GLY A 908 -66.50 58.03 95.22
CA GLY A 908 -65.49 59.08 95.30
C GLY A 908 -64.93 59.44 93.95
N ALA A 909 -65.50 60.49 93.34
CA ALA A 909 -65.13 61.06 92.06
C ALA A 909 -63.82 61.93 92.17
N PRO A 910 -63.46 62.75 91.17
CA PRO A 910 -62.37 62.56 90.20
C PRO A 910 -61.37 63.75 90.31
N PRO A 911 -60.81 64.39 89.25
CA PRO A 911 -60.26 63.97 87.95
C PRO A 911 -58.78 64.48 87.76
N SER A 912 -58.30 64.45 86.51
CA SER A 912 -57.23 65.29 85.90
C SER A 912 -55.78 64.80 86.11
N ARG A 913 -55.08 64.33 85.06
CA ARG A 913 -54.50 64.97 83.85
C ARG A 913 -53.01 65.26 84.02
N SER A 914 -52.31 65.20 82.89
CA SER A 914 -50.86 65.38 82.63
C SER A 914 -49.98 64.21 83.09
N ALA A 915 -49.11 63.62 82.26
CA ALA A 915 -48.59 63.99 80.94
C ALA A 915 -48.37 62.72 80.09
#